data_AF-A0AAW4ZEQ0-F1
#
_entry.id   AF-A0AAW4ZEQ0-F1
#
_cell.length_a   1.000
_cell.length_b   1.000
_cell.length_c   1.000
_cell.angle_alpha   90.00
_cell.angle_beta   90.00
_cell.angle_gamma   90.00
#
_symmetry.space_group_name_H-M   'P 1'
#
loop_
_entity.id
_entity.type
_entity.pdbx_description
1 polymer ?
#
loop_
_entity_poly.entity_id
_entity_poly.type
_entity_poly.pdbx_seq_one_letter_code
_entity_poly.pdbx_strand_id
1 'polypeptide(L)'
;MDDARQLAEDYLQKNRTDIDVLKAYAWTLIDICKREQQKGNIVDARKISALLSRMHFETQFDEFAEMLVRKIQALRLMVNPFYAQIQEAKELSQKGNNDKAWGILTQLSVDGNLPEEAHESYGWAIYRYLRDHIAQLDSIQVRTQLKNYIYLHNERPSMLHSQILNFALNYSKQDGNFKLISFLKLWNPNNLRLDDFEDSRSNEGKTIPSLMSRIAKAIVDYPLDEIQEFVRLIPYRKDDFIEMIKNHFFWKLYHSTEDGVSSSTWELFNQYIELSNDTPASTSHSKVLGLAERTMKENNAWRFYDFFRGWNPEKLRTADWQEEKGDNGETYKPLAVKSLKRVKEALENLSDEQLGDLQWLIDLYGIAIEKIPDDDWNIRSKALLHLRAGQQAEAKDIYKKLCQKMGEKYYIWSEFADCWEDVDVKIAFLCKALSLEKNEDFIGKIRMELAQQLIKSKKYANAVVELDQYKKHYAEKGWRIDSEVDALLEQCSSVTPASDNNAALYAENISRAEEYAYEDISFTEVVLVDKWKNGNGKTMIVFVDGKAIEFATDKKRFPGLSDSHKGQVWKFKLYKDETIRTIPGDYPWQQPKKEAVIKYIPLTAIPSETADWFNLPIQYGYVQYINTEKKVYHIYLTDSTLVYEHYERKELEKGDFVKLRQYKKKVKEESKTFLCNIQKCAEDEAIEKFKCRIAAVDDVNNQRKLFHFVLDTKQASGILHYDQTDLRPSVGDCIKIHYFVKEISDKKNPGKQKKLVEVLRAELTDGSNSDLVKRFSGNLELKYKDRYDGEEPDFAFIGDYYVHKTILEKYNITSNCYVNAKAVYTGDGNWKVYEIEK
;
A
#
# COMPACT_ATOMS: atom_id res chain seq x y z
N MET A 1 20.49 51.27 60.34
CA MET A 1 20.11 51.61 58.95
C MET A 1 20.99 52.71 58.39
N ASP A 2 21.09 53.85 59.06
CA ASP A 2 21.93 54.97 58.57
C ASP A 2 23.42 54.61 58.53
N ASP A 3 23.93 53.86 59.50
CA ASP A 3 25.31 53.34 59.49
C ASP A 3 25.56 52.35 58.33
N ALA A 4 24.57 51.50 58.04
CA ALA A 4 24.65 50.54 56.92
C ALA A 4 24.59 51.25 55.56
N ARG A 5 23.80 52.32 55.43
CA ARG A 5 23.78 53.20 54.26
C ARG A 5 25.14 53.86 54.06
N GLN A 6 25.70 54.45 55.12
CA GLN A 6 26.99 55.15 55.05
C GLN A 6 28.12 54.19 54.68
N LEU A 7 28.14 52.99 55.27
CA LEU A 7 29.11 51.96 54.94
C LEU A 7 29.02 51.54 53.47
N ALA A 8 27.81 51.26 52.97
CA ALA A 8 27.60 50.89 51.56
C ALA A 8 27.98 52.03 50.60
N GLU A 9 27.69 53.28 50.95
CA GLU A 9 28.09 54.47 50.18
C GLU A 9 29.62 54.63 50.12
N ASP A 10 30.31 54.47 51.24
CA ASP A 10 31.78 54.52 51.32
C ASP A 10 32.44 53.40 50.49
N TYR A 11 31.83 52.21 50.46
CA TYR A 11 32.30 51.10 49.60
C TYR A 11 32.08 51.39 48.11
N LEU A 12 30.92 51.94 47.71
CA LEU A 12 30.65 52.34 46.32
C LEU A 12 31.58 53.46 45.84
N GLN A 13 32.00 54.37 46.74
CA GLN A 13 33.00 55.39 46.40
C GLN A 13 34.36 54.77 46.04
N LYS A 14 34.73 53.66 46.67
CA LYS A 14 35.99 52.93 46.44
C LYS A 14 35.91 51.97 45.25
N ASN A 15 34.75 51.37 45.00
CA ASN A 15 34.52 50.47 43.88
C ASN A 15 33.12 50.70 43.27
N ARG A 16 33.04 51.56 42.26
CA ARG A 16 31.78 52.02 41.67
C ARG A 16 31.03 50.97 40.84
N THR A 17 31.65 49.83 40.56
CA THR A 17 31.10 48.76 39.72
C THR A 17 30.63 47.54 40.50
N ASP A 18 30.71 47.56 41.83
CA ASP A 18 30.25 46.44 42.66
C ASP A 18 28.72 46.42 42.74
N ILE A 19 28.13 45.48 42.00
CA ILE A 19 26.68 45.34 41.85
C ILE A 19 26.02 44.89 43.16
N ASP A 20 26.67 44.06 43.96
CA ASP A 20 26.10 43.55 45.21
C ASP A 20 26.12 44.62 46.31
N VAL A 21 27.16 45.44 46.35
CA VAL A 21 27.19 46.64 47.21
C VAL A 21 26.14 47.66 46.74
N LEU A 22 25.93 47.83 45.42
CA LEU A 22 24.89 48.72 44.88
C LEU A 22 23.48 48.25 45.27
N LYS A 23 23.21 46.94 45.18
CA LYS A 23 21.97 46.30 45.64
C LYS A 23 21.75 46.52 47.14
N ALA A 24 22.77 46.31 47.97
CA ALA A 24 22.70 46.56 49.41
C ALA A 24 22.42 48.04 49.73
N TYR A 25 23.11 48.96 49.04
CA TYR A 25 22.88 50.39 49.16
C TYR A 25 21.42 50.77 48.80
N ALA A 26 20.91 50.27 47.66
CA ALA A 26 19.53 50.49 47.25
C ALA A 26 18.52 49.98 48.30
N TRP A 27 18.78 48.80 48.90
CA TRP A 27 17.93 48.28 49.97
C TRP A 27 17.89 49.21 51.19
N THR A 28 19.03 49.76 51.62
CA THR A 28 19.05 50.73 52.72
C THR A 28 18.25 51.99 52.39
N LEU A 29 18.33 52.49 51.15
CA LEU A 29 17.58 53.65 50.69
C LEU A 29 16.07 53.37 50.63
N ILE A 30 15.65 52.17 50.22
CA ILE A 30 14.23 51.75 50.24
C ILE A 30 13.66 51.87 51.65
N ASP A 31 14.37 51.38 52.67
CA ASP A 31 13.89 51.39 54.04
C ASP A 31 13.93 52.79 54.67
N ILE A 32 14.92 53.62 54.32
CA ILE A 32 14.94 55.04 54.73
C ILE A 32 13.79 55.80 54.07
N CYS A 33 13.51 55.57 52.78
CA CYS A 33 12.39 56.17 52.08
C CYS A 33 11.06 55.86 52.76
N LYS A 34 10.82 54.60 53.15
CA LYS A 34 9.63 54.20 53.94
C LYS A 34 9.58 54.90 55.29
N ARG A 35 10.70 54.96 56.01
CA ARG A 35 10.78 55.62 57.32
C ARG A 35 10.41 57.10 57.23
N GLU A 36 10.92 57.81 56.22
CA GLU A 36 10.60 59.23 56.02
C GLU A 36 9.14 59.44 55.58
N GLN A 37 8.60 58.55 54.75
CA GLN A 37 7.19 58.55 54.39
C GLN A 37 6.28 58.34 55.62
N GLN A 38 6.59 57.39 56.49
CA GLN A 38 5.83 57.13 57.72
C GLN A 38 5.86 58.30 58.73
N LYS A 39 6.94 59.09 58.73
CA LYS A 39 7.06 60.32 59.54
C LYS A 39 6.32 61.52 58.94
N GLY A 40 5.76 61.40 57.74
CA GLY A 40 5.13 62.51 57.01
C GLY A 40 6.13 63.39 56.23
N ASN A 41 7.42 63.05 56.21
CA ASN A 41 8.47 63.79 55.51
C ASN A 41 8.51 63.45 54.01
N ILE A 42 7.41 63.70 53.30
CA ILE A 42 7.24 63.31 51.90
C ILE A 42 8.28 63.95 50.96
N VAL A 43 8.74 65.18 51.25
CA VAL A 43 9.75 65.87 50.43
C VAL A 43 11.06 65.08 50.40
N ASP A 44 11.53 64.59 51.55
CA ASP A 44 12.78 63.83 51.63
C ASP A 44 12.60 62.40 51.14
N ALA A 45 11.45 61.78 51.39
CA ALA A 45 11.09 60.48 50.79
C ALA A 45 11.12 60.54 49.25
N ARG A 46 10.61 61.64 48.64
CA ARG A 46 10.69 61.85 47.18
C ARG A 46 12.11 62.00 46.67
N LYS A 47 12.98 62.72 47.37
CA LYS A 47 14.40 62.84 46.99
C LYS A 47 15.07 61.47 46.95
N ILE A 48 14.81 60.64 47.96
CA ILE A 48 15.35 59.28 48.04
C ILE A 48 14.76 58.39 46.94
N SER A 49 13.45 58.47 46.69
CA SER A 49 12.81 57.75 45.59
C SER A 49 13.39 58.15 44.23
N ALA A 50 13.66 59.44 43.99
CA ALA A 50 14.26 59.92 42.76
C ALA A 50 15.71 59.41 42.58
N LEU A 51 16.46 59.29 43.68
CA LEU A 51 17.79 58.67 43.67
C LEU A 51 17.71 57.18 43.33
N LEU A 52 16.80 56.45 43.97
CA LEU A 52 16.54 55.03 43.70
C LEU A 52 16.14 54.78 42.23
N SER A 53 15.29 55.62 41.64
CA SER A 53 14.86 55.48 40.24
C SER A 53 15.97 55.69 39.21
N ARG A 54 17.11 56.30 39.59
CA ARG A 54 18.27 56.45 38.71
C ARG A 54 19.19 55.23 38.73
N MET A 55 19.01 54.33 39.69
CA MET A 55 19.79 53.09 39.78
C MET A 55 19.28 52.10 38.75
N HIS A 56 20.19 51.37 38.10
CA HIS A 56 19.85 50.37 37.09
C HIS A 56 20.31 49.01 37.59
N PHE A 57 19.39 48.04 37.57
CA PHE A 57 19.65 46.67 38.00
C PHE A 57 19.32 45.74 36.84
N GLU A 58 20.25 44.85 36.50
CA GLU A 58 19.99 43.74 35.58
C GLU A 58 19.16 42.70 36.32
N THR A 59 17.93 42.46 35.86
CA THR A 59 16.99 41.53 36.50
C THR A 59 17.01 40.14 35.86
N GLN A 60 17.71 39.98 34.74
CA GLN A 60 17.78 38.72 34.03
C GLN A 60 18.55 37.70 34.87
N PHE A 61 17.84 36.69 35.39
CA PHE A 61 18.37 35.64 36.28
C PHE A 61 18.77 36.08 37.70
N ASP A 62 18.29 37.24 38.18
CA ASP A 62 18.52 37.71 39.55
C ASP A 62 17.21 38.09 40.26
N GLU A 63 16.67 37.14 41.03
CA GLU A 63 15.42 37.31 41.78
C GLU A 63 15.50 38.45 42.81
N PHE A 64 16.69 38.73 43.36
CA PHE A 64 16.87 39.81 44.32
C PHE A 64 16.81 41.18 43.65
N ALA A 65 17.45 41.33 42.48
CA ALA A 65 17.36 42.51 41.64
C ALA A 65 15.91 42.75 41.17
N GLU A 66 15.18 41.70 40.79
CA GLU A 66 13.76 41.79 40.42
C GLU A 66 12.90 42.30 41.58
N MET A 67 13.07 41.71 42.78
CA MET A 67 12.38 42.15 44.00
C MET A 67 12.71 43.62 44.33
N LEU A 68 13.98 44.02 44.19
CA LEU A 68 14.44 45.40 44.41
C LEU A 68 13.71 46.37 43.50
N VAL A 69 13.68 46.11 42.19
CA VAL A 69 13.00 46.95 41.21
C VAL A 69 11.51 47.10 41.54
N ARG A 70 10.83 46.01 41.90
CA ARG A 70 9.42 46.05 42.32
C ARG A 70 9.19 46.93 43.54
N LYS A 71 10.09 46.88 44.54
CA LYS A 71 10.00 47.73 45.74
C LYS A 71 10.26 49.20 45.42
N ILE A 72 11.18 49.49 44.50
CA ILE A 72 11.46 50.87 44.04
C ILE A 72 10.22 51.46 43.35
N GLN A 73 9.60 50.71 42.44
CA GLN A 73 8.36 51.12 41.75
C GLN A 73 7.22 51.37 42.76
N ALA A 74 7.01 50.45 43.71
CA ALA A 74 5.99 50.62 44.74
C ALA A 74 6.21 51.88 45.60
N LEU A 75 7.46 52.20 45.93
CA LEU A 75 7.79 53.43 46.63
C LEU A 75 7.57 54.68 45.78
N ARG A 76 7.95 54.64 44.49
CA ARG A 76 7.73 55.74 43.55
C ARG A 76 6.25 56.14 43.49
N LEU A 77 5.37 55.14 43.47
CA LEU A 77 3.92 55.37 43.54
C LEU A 77 3.51 55.94 44.90
N MET A 78 3.99 55.37 46.01
CA MET A 78 3.60 55.75 47.38
C MET A 78 3.95 57.21 47.73
N VAL A 79 5.08 57.72 47.24
CA VAL A 79 5.51 59.10 47.50
C VAL A 79 4.97 60.12 46.48
N ASN A 80 4.23 59.66 45.47
CA ASN A 80 3.67 60.52 44.42
C ASN A 80 2.62 61.50 45.01
N PRO A 81 2.58 62.78 44.58
CA PRO A 81 1.57 63.76 45.03
C PRO A 81 0.12 63.30 44.90
N PHE A 82 -0.18 62.47 43.90
CA PHE A 82 -1.52 62.00 43.57
C PHE A 82 -1.79 60.58 44.08
N TYR A 83 -0.92 60.02 44.94
CA TYR A 83 -1.05 58.66 45.47
C TYR A 83 -2.43 58.39 46.10
N ALA A 84 -2.94 59.33 46.91
CA ALA A 84 -4.24 59.18 47.57
C ALA A 84 -5.40 59.05 46.56
N GLN A 85 -5.40 59.85 45.49
CA GLN A 85 -6.42 59.79 44.44
C GLN A 85 -6.31 58.49 43.61
N ILE A 86 -5.09 58.04 43.32
CA ILE A 86 -4.87 56.77 42.63
C ILE A 86 -5.35 55.60 43.47
N GLN A 87 -5.10 55.63 44.79
CA GLN A 87 -5.55 54.60 45.71
C GLN A 87 -7.08 54.61 45.89
N GLU A 88 -7.68 55.79 45.98
CA GLU A 88 -9.14 55.96 45.98
C GLU A 88 -9.76 55.34 44.71
N ALA A 89 -9.20 55.63 43.52
CA ALA A 89 -9.68 55.05 42.27
C ALA A 89 -9.56 53.51 42.25
N LYS A 90 -8.46 52.96 42.78
CA LYS A 90 -8.28 51.49 42.91
C LYS A 90 -9.37 50.87 43.80
N GLU A 91 -9.62 51.45 44.97
CA GLU A 91 -10.64 50.97 45.89
C GLU A 91 -12.06 51.08 45.31
N LEU A 92 -12.36 52.19 44.63
CA LEU A 92 -13.62 52.38 43.93
C LEU A 92 -13.84 51.30 42.88
N SER A 93 -12.83 50.99 42.07
CA SER A 93 -12.95 49.95 41.05
C SER A 93 -13.06 48.54 41.64
N GLN A 94 -12.39 48.26 42.76
CA GLN A 94 -12.56 46.99 43.50
C GLN A 94 -13.96 46.83 44.09
N LYS A 95 -14.58 47.94 44.53
CA LYS A 95 -15.96 47.99 45.03
C LYS A 95 -17.01 48.02 43.89
N GLY A 96 -16.59 47.91 42.63
CA GLY A 96 -17.46 47.93 41.46
C GLY A 96 -17.94 49.33 41.02
N ASN A 97 -17.45 50.40 41.64
CA ASN A 97 -17.75 51.78 41.25
C ASN A 97 -16.82 52.25 40.13
N ASN A 98 -17.02 51.66 38.94
CA ASN A 98 -16.10 51.79 37.81
C ASN A 98 -16.09 53.21 37.20
N ASP A 99 -17.22 53.89 37.16
CA ASP A 99 -17.35 55.21 36.53
C ASP A 99 -16.53 56.27 37.25
N LYS A 100 -16.60 56.29 38.59
CA LYS A 100 -15.81 57.22 39.41
C LYS A 100 -14.32 56.89 39.35
N ALA A 101 -13.97 55.61 39.39
CA ALA A 101 -12.58 55.18 39.26
C ALA A 101 -11.97 55.58 37.91
N TRP A 102 -12.70 55.36 36.81
CA TRP A 102 -12.30 55.79 35.47
C TRP A 102 -12.21 57.32 35.36
N GLY A 103 -13.16 58.06 35.93
CA GLY A 103 -13.16 59.52 35.92
C GLY A 103 -11.92 60.12 36.61
N ILE A 104 -11.57 59.64 37.81
CA ILE A 104 -10.37 60.10 38.54
C ILE A 104 -9.10 59.84 37.73
N LEU A 105 -8.92 58.61 37.22
CA LEU A 105 -7.70 58.23 36.50
C LEU A 105 -7.61 58.90 35.12
N THR A 106 -8.74 59.15 34.46
CA THR A 106 -8.78 59.90 33.19
C THR A 106 -8.36 61.35 33.40
N GLN A 107 -8.87 62.02 34.45
CA GLN A 107 -8.49 63.40 34.76
C GLN A 107 -6.98 63.50 35.05
N LEU A 108 -6.45 62.59 35.89
CA LEU A 108 -5.02 62.52 36.16
C LEU A 108 -4.18 62.29 34.90
N SER A 109 -4.66 61.47 33.96
CA SER A 109 -3.99 61.23 32.69
C SER A 109 -3.98 62.47 31.79
N VAL A 110 -5.13 63.15 31.68
CA VAL A 110 -5.28 64.37 30.85
C VAL A 110 -4.39 65.51 31.37
N ASP A 111 -4.29 65.64 32.69
CA ASP A 111 -3.47 66.68 33.34
C ASP A 111 -1.96 66.36 33.34
N GLY A 112 -1.54 65.22 32.76
CA GLY A 112 -0.14 64.80 32.74
C GLY A 112 0.40 64.34 34.11
N ASN A 113 -0.50 63.99 35.04
CA ASN A 113 -0.20 63.71 36.44
C ASN A 113 -0.23 62.21 36.80
N LEU A 114 -0.60 61.34 35.85
CA LEU A 114 -0.68 59.89 36.06
C LEU A 114 0.71 59.24 35.96
N PRO A 115 1.26 58.63 37.03
CA PRO A 115 2.53 57.91 36.97
C PRO A 115 2.36 56.55 36.28
N GLU A 116 3.45 56.02 35.71
CA GLU A 116 3.42 54.74 34.99
C GLU A 116 2.96 53.56 35.86
N GLU A 117 3.26 53.54 37.16
CA GLU A 117 2.79 52.50 38.08
C GLU A 117 1.27 52.43 38.20
N ALA A 118 0.57 53.52 37.85
CA ALA A 118 -0.89 53.57 37.85
C ALA A 118 -1.50 53.14 36.51
N HIS A 119 -0.70 52.95 35.45
CA HIS A 119 -1.18 52.60 34.11
C HIS A 119 -1.97 51.29 34.09
N GLU A 120 -1.54 50.25 34.81
CA GLU A 120 -2.30 48.99 34.91
C GLU A 120 -3.69 49.21 35.53
N SER A 121 -3.76 50.04 36.57
CA SER A 121 -5.04 50.36 37.23
C SER A 121 -5.95 51.19 36.34
N TYR A 122 -5.38 52.14 35.59
CA TYR A 122 -6.13 52.92 34.63
C TYR A 122 -6.62 52.07 33.47
N GLY A 123 -5.80 51.14 32.96
CA GLY A 123 -6.21 50.22 31.91
C GLY A 123 -7.39 49.32 32.33
N TRP A 124 -7.39 48.80 33.56
CA TRP A 124 -8.55 48.08 34.10
C TRP A 124 -9.78 48.97 34.25
N ALA A 125 -9.61 50.23 34.67
CA ALA A 125 -10.72 51.18 34.76
C ALA A 125 -11.31 51.49 33.37
N ILE A 126 -10.47 51.70 32.35
CA ILE A 126 -10.89 51.85 30.95
C ILE A 126 -11.68 50.63 30.49
N TYR A 127 -11.14 49.42 30.67
CA TYR A 127 -11.81 48.18 30.25
C TYR A 127 -13.19 48.03 30.90
N ARG A 128 -13.29 48.25 32.21
CA ARG A 128 -14.56 48.12 32.96
C ARG A 128 -15.57 49.18 32.54
N TYR A 129 -15.14 50.43 32.40
CA TYR A 129 -15.98 51.51 31.90
C TYR A 129 -16.53 51.20 30.50
N LEU A 130 -15.65 50.78 29.57
CA LEU A 130 -16.04 50.37 28.23
C LEU A 130 -17.03 49.21 28.25
N ARG A 131 -16.78 48.18 29.05
CA ARG A 131 -17.66 47.01 29.19
C ARG A 131 -19.04 47.40 29.73
N ASP A 132 -19.09 48.27 30.74
CA ASP A 132 -20.31 48.62 31.44
C ASP A 132 -21.16 49.65 30.64
N HIS A 133 -20.57 50.36 29.68
CA HIS A 133 -21.22 51.47 28.96
C HIS A 133 -21.23 51.34 27.43
N ILE A 134 -20.87 50.19 26.88
CA ILE A 134 -20.75 49.99 25.42
C ILE A 134 -22.03 50.36 24.64
N ALA A 135 -23.21 50.19 25.23
CA ALA A 135 -24.49 50.49 24.59
C ALA A 135 -24.84 51.99 24.57
N GLN A 136 -24.20 52.80 25.42
CA GLN A 136 -24.45 54.23 25.57
C GLN A 136 -23.40 55.11 24.89
N LEU A 137 -22.21 54.56 24.62
CA LEU A 137 -21.09 55.30 24.04
C LEU A 137 -21.18 55.34 22.51
N ASP A 138 -20.81 56.48 21.92
CA ASP A 138 -20.64 56.59 20.48
C ASP A 138 -19.27 56.06 20.00
N SER A 139 -19.14 55.94 18.68
CA SER A 139 -17.91 55.45 18.02
C SER A 139 -16.65 56.23 18.36
N ILE A 140 -16.75 57.56 18.51
CA ILE A 140 -15.61 58.41 18.81
C ILE A 140 -15.18 58.18 20.27
N GLN A 141 -16.13 58.09 21.18
CA GLN A 141 -15.89 57.87 22.60
C GLN A 141 -15.22 56.50 22.84
N VAL A 142 -15.73 55.42 22.24
CA VAL A 142 -15.12 54.08 22.36
C VAL A 142 -13.70 54.08 21.81
N ARG A 143 -13.50 54.60 20.59
CA ARG A 143 -12.16 54.69 19.97
C ARG A 143 -11.19 55.55 20.77
N THR A 144 -11.68 56.61 21.41
CA THR A 144 -10.86 57.46 22.29
C THR A 144 -10.36 56.69 23.50
N GLN A 145 -11.22 55.90 24.15
CA GLN A 145 -10.80 55.11 25.31
C GLN A 145 -9.85 53.97 24.92
N LEU A 146 -10.09 53.28 23.80
CA LEU A 146 -9.15 52.29 23.28
C LEU A 146 -7.79 52.93 22.94
N LYS A 147 -7.79 54.11 22.31
CA LYS A 147 -6.57 54.88 22.05
C LYS A 147 -5.85 55.22 23.35
N ASN A 148 -6.55 55.75 24.35
CA ASN A 148 -5.97 56.07 25.65
C ASN A 148 -5.29 54.85 26.27
N TYR A 149 -5.93 53.68 26.20
CA TYR A 149 -5.33 52.42 26.66
C TYR A 149 -4.05 52.04 25.89
N ILE A 150 -4.03 52.17 24.56
CA ILE A 150 -2.85 51.84 23.75
C ILE A 150 -1.62 52.63 24.20
N TYR A 151 -1.78 53.91 24.57
CA TYR A 151 -0.70 54.77 25.04
C TYR A 151 -0.23 54.47 26.48
N LEU A 152 -0.90 53.58 27.22
CA LEU A 152 -0.45 53.20 28.55
C LEU A 152 0.77 52.27 28.48
N HIS A 153 1.71 52.48 29.39
CA HIS A 153 2.90 51.65 29.59
C HIS A 153 2.71 50.62 30.71
N ASN A 154 1.57 49.92 30.70
CA ASN A 154 1.30 48.83 31.64
C ASN A 154 2.04 47.54 31.22
N GLU A 155 2.20 46.57 32.12
CA GLU A 155 2.88 45.29 31.80
C GLU A 155 2.16 44.54 30.66
N ARG A 156 2.95 44.08 29.68
CA ARG A 156 2.49 43.32 28.51
C ARG A 156 3.53 42.24 28.15
N PRO A 157 3.12 41.07 27.65
CA PRO A 157 1.73 40.61 27.47
C PRO A 157 1.01 40.38 28.82
N SER A 158 -0.29 40.66 28.90
CA SER A 158 -1.07 40.53 30.14
C SER A 158 -2.54 40.19 29.89
N MET A 159 -3.22 39.66 30.92
CA MET A 159 -4.65 39.31 30.83
C MET A 159 -5.50 40.54 30.45
N LEU A 160 -5.21 41.71 31.02
CA LEU A 160 -5.89 42.96 30.66
C LEU A 160 -5.76 43.26 29.16
N HIS A 161 -4.57 43.04 28.60
CA HIS A 161 -4.33 43.30 27.18
C HIS A 161 -5.15 42.38 26.28
N SER A 162 -5.25 41.08 26.59
CA SER A 162 -6.16 40.14 25.93
C SER A 162 -7.63 40.51 26.10
N GLN A 163 -8.03 41.03 27.27
CA GLN A 163 -9.42 41.48 27.52
C GLN A 163 -9.79 42.72 26.68
N ILE A 164 -8.86 43.67 26.52
CA ILE A 164 -9.05 44.82 25.63
C ILE A 164 -9.17 44.35 24.17
N LEU A 165 -8.35 43.39 23.74
CA LEU A 165 -8.46 42.83 22.40
C LEU A 165 -9.81 42.12 22.18
N ASN A 166 -10.24 41.32 23.14
CA ASN A 166 -11.55 40.66 23.10
C ASN A 166 -12.71 41.68 23.09
N PHE A 167 -12.58 42.81 23.82
CA PHE A 167 -13.54 43.91 23.74
C PHE A 167 -13.57 44.52 22.33
N ALA A 168 -12.41 44.87 21.77
CA ALA A 168 -12.30 45.45 20.43
C ALA A 168 -12.89 44.53 19.34
N LEU A 169 -12.65 43.22 19.43
CA LEU A 169 -13.25 42.22 18.55
C LEU A 169 -14.79 42.18 18.64
N ASN A 170 -15.34 42.31 19.84
CA ASN A 170 -16.79 42.31 20.01
C ASN A 170 -17.41 43.62 19.52
N TYR A 171 -16.72 44.74 19.74
CA TYR A 171 -17.14 46.05 19.28
C TYR A 171 -17.12 46.20 17.75
N SER A 172 -16.13 45.61 17.07
CA SER A 172 -16.04 45.64 15.61
C SER A 172 -17.23 45.01 14.89
N LYS A 173 -18.00 44.17 15.58
CA LYS A 173 -19.23 43.57 15.05
C LYS A 173 -20.44 44.51 15.16
N GLN A 174 -20.36 45.54 16.01
CA GLN A 174 -21.43 46.49 16.27
C GLN A 174 -21.26 47.79 15.47
N ASP A 175 -20.02 48.23 15.26
CA ASP A 175 -19.72 49.48 14.53
C ASP A 175 -18.81 49.21 13.32
N GLY A 176 -19.37 49.37 12.12
CA GLY A 176 -18.65 49.23 10.86
C GLY A 176 -17.55 50.28 10.63
N ASN A 177 -17.55 51.39 11.36
CA ASN A 177 -16.47 52.39 11.29
C ASN A 177 -15.22 51.96 12.08
N PHE A 178 -15.34 50.96 12.94
CA PHE A 178 -14.23 50.43 13.70
C PHE A 178 -13.53 49.30 12.92
N LYS A 179 -12.44 49.66 12.22
CA LYS A 179 -11.59 48.70 11.51
C LYS A 179 -10.75 47.88 12.50
N LEU A 180 -11.18 46.65 12.78
CA LEU A 180 -10.50 45.75 13.72
C LEU A 180 -9.04 45.51 13.33
N ILE A 181 -8.76 45.35 12.03
CA ILE A 181 -7.39 45.06 11.57
C ILE A 181 -6.43 46.23 11.79
N SER A 182 -6.90 47.47 11.68
CA SER A 182 -6.11 48.66 12.00
C SER A 182 -5.83 48.73 13.50
N PHE A 183 -6.82 48.39 14.33
CA PHE A 183 -6.64 48.31 15.78
C PHE A 183 -5.64 47.21 16.17
N LEU A 184 -5.71 46.03 15.56
CA LEU A 184 -4.79 44.91 15.79
C LEU A 184 -3.33 45.30 15.56
N LYS A 185 -3.05 46.07 14.50
CA LYS A 185 -1.70 46.61 14.22
C LYS A 185 -1.23 47.56 15.33
N LEU A 186 -2.11 48.46 15.78
CA LEU A 186 -1.82 49.41 16.88
C LEU A 186 -1.67 48.71 18.24
N TRP A 187 -2.45 47.66 18.48
CA TRP A 187 -2.42 46.83 19.68
C TRP A 187 -1.10 46.05 19.82
N ASN A 188 -0.40 45.84 18.69
CA ASN A 188 0.89 45.18 18.57
C ASN A 188 0.84 43.67 18.91
N PRO A 189 0.83 42.78 17.90
CA PRO A 189 0.71 41.32 18.09
C PRO A 189 1.85 40.67 18.90
N ASN A 190 2.95 41.38 19.15
CA ASN A 190 3.98 40.94 20.09
C ASN A 190 3.45 40.72 21.51
N ASN A 191 2.28 41.28 21.83
CA ASN A 191 1.65 41.14 23.14
C ASN A 191 0.61 40.02 23.22
N LEU A 192 0.52 39.14 22.21
CA LEU A 192 -0.31 37.94 22.29
C LEU A 192 0.16 37.02 23.42
N ARG A 193 -0.79 36.35 24.08
CA ARG A 193 -0.53 35.30 25.07
C ARG A 193 -0.75 33.92 24.44
N LEU A 194 -0.13 32.89 25.00
CA LEU A 194 -0.37 31.51 24.54
C LEU A 194 -1.86 31.14 24.65
N ASP A 195 -2.50 31.52 25.76
CA ASP A 195 -3.93 31.32 26.00
C ASP A 195 -4.84 31.94 24.92
N ASP A 196 -4.40 32.98 24.20
CA ASP A 196 -5.21 33.62 23.16
C ASP A 196 -5.43 32.70 21.94
N PHE A 197 -4.60 31.67 21.79
CA PHE A 197 -4.68 30.66 20.74
C PHE A 197 -5.44 29.40 21.15
N GLU A 198 -5.72 29.21 22.45
CA GLU A 198 -6.32 28.00 22.98
C GLU A 198 -7.84 28.13 23.10
N ASP A 199 -8.55 27.05 22.78
CA ASP A 199 -10.00 26.98 22.96
C ASP A 199 -10.34 26.91 24.46
N SER A 200 -11.48 27.48 24.82
CA SER A 200 -12.00 27.45 26.21
C SER A 200 -13.32 26.68 26.28
N ARG A 201 -13.77 26.33 27.49
CA ARG A 201 -15.07 25.68 27.69
C ARG A 201 -16.00 26.61 28.45
N SER A 202 -17.24 26.73 28.00
CA SER A 202 -18.30 27.40 28.74
C SER A 202 -18.72 26.59 29.97
N ASN A 203 -19.44 27.23 30.90
CA ASN A 203 -20.04 26.56 32.05
C ASN A 203 -21.04 25.45 31.65
N GLU A 204 -21.57 25.49 30.42
CA GLU A 204 -22.46 24.47 29.84
C GLU A 204 -21.69 23.35 29.10
N GLY A 205 -20.36 23.35 29.16
CA GLY A 205 -19.50 22.37 28.48
C GLY A 205 -19.31 22.60 26.98
N LYS A 206 -19.85 23.69 26.41
CA LYS A 206 -19.64 24.04 24.99
C LYS A 206 -18.24 24.60 24.78
N THR A 207 -17.56 24.14 23.72
CA THR A 207 -16.26 24.71 23.31
C THR A 207 -16.46 26.11 22.76
N ILE A 208 -15.75 27.08 23.33
CA ILE A 208 -15.66 28.46 22.87
C ILE A 208 -14.34 28.57 22.09
N PRO A 209 -14.39 28.94 20.80
CA PRO A 209 -13.17 29.09 20.00
C PRO A 209 -12.22 30.13 20.60
N SER A 210 -10.93 29.88 20.44
CA SER A 210 -9.86 30.78 20.90
C SER A 210 -10.06 32.23 20.43
N LEU A 211 -9.47 33.19 21.14
CA LEU A 211 -9.57 34.60 20.77
C LEU A 211 -9.04 34.82 19.34
N MET A 212 -7.91 34.19 19.01
CA MET A 212 -7.32 34.26 17.66
C MET A 212 -8.21 33.60 16.60
N SER A 213 -8.88 32.48 16.89
CA SER A 213 -9.83 31.87 15.94
C SER A 213 -11.02 32.79 15.67
N ARG A 214 -11.54 33.47 16.71
CA ARG A 214 -12.63 34.45 16.58
C ARG A 214 -12.19 35.71 15.84
N ILE A 215 -10.93 36.14 16.00
CA ILE A 215 -10.33 37.23 15.22
C ILE A 215 -10.23 36.81 13.75
N ALA A 216 -9.71 35.61 13.46
CA ALA A 216 -9.60 35.09 12.10
C ALA A 216 -10.96 35.11 11.39
N LYS A 217 -12.02 34.68 12.07
CA LYS A 217 -13.40 34.77 11.56
C LYS A 217 -13.83 36.20 11.24
N ALA A 218 -13.49 37.17 12.09
CA ALA A 218 -13.91 38.56 11.93
C ALA A 218 -13.15 39.30 10.82
N ILE A 219 -11.91 38.89 10.52
CA ILE A 219 -11.08 39.56 9.52
C ILE A 219 -11.05 38.86 8.16
N VAL A 220 -11.64 37.66 8.01
CA VAL A 220 -11.64 36.90 6.74
C VAL A 220 -12.29 37.64 5.56
N ASP A 221 -13.09 38.67 5.86
CA ASP A 221 -13.76 39.54 4.88
C ASP A 221 -13.01 40.83 4.56
N TYR A 222 -11.86 41.06 5.20
CA TYR A 222 -11.00 42.20 4.88
C TYR A 222 -10.20 41.96 3.60
N PRO A 223 -9.68 43.02 2.96
CA PRO A 223 -8.75 42.90 1.84
C PRO A 223 -7.56 41.99 2.17
N LEU A 224 -7.17 41.14 1.22
CA LEU A 224 -6.16 40.10 1.44
C LEU A 224 -4.79 40.68 1.81
N ASP A 225 -4.41 41.81 1.22
CA ASP A 225 -3.17 42.54 1.52
C ASP A 225 -3.13 43.01 2.98
N GLU A 226 -4.26 43.50 3.53
CA GLU A 226 -4.35 43.90 4.93
C GLU A 226 -4.21 42.68 5.87
N ILE A 227 -4.82 41.54 5.52
CA ILE A 227 -4.68 40.28 6.27
C ILE A 227 -3.23 39.81 6.25
N GLN A 228 -2.58 39.79 5.09
CA GLN A 228 -1.19 39.35 4.94
C GLN A 228 -0.23 40.26 5.73
N GLU A 229 -0.45 41.58 5.72
CA GLU A 229 0.34 42.51 6.52
C GLU A 229 0.20 42.22 8.01
N PHE A 230 -1.02 41.99 8.51
CA PHE A 230 -1.24 41.62 9.90
C PHE A 230 -0.57 40.28 10.27
N VAL A 231 -0.71 39.26 9.41
CA VAL A 231 -0.11 37.93 9.61
C VAL A 231 1.43 38.01 9.71
N ARG A 232 2.07 38.95 9.01
CA ARG A 232 3.53 39.20 9.13
C ARG A 232 3.95 39.78 10.47
N LEU A 233 3.05 40.44 11.20
CA LEU A 233 3.33 41.03 12.51
C LEU A 233 3.22 40.02 13.67
N ILE A 234 2.65 38.84 13.43
CA ILE A 234 2.46 37.82 14.48
C ILE A 234 3.81 37.20 14.87
N PRO A 235 4.23 37.27 16.14
CA PRO A 235 5.57 36.86 16.59
C PRO A 235 5.78 35.35 16.62
N TYR A 236 4.75 34.57 16.96
CA TYR A 236 4.81 33.12 17.17
C TYR A 236 3.45 32.49 16.83
N ARG A 237 3.41 31.16 16.61
CA ARG A 237 2.17 30.40 16.23
C ARG A 237 1.46 31.03 15.01
N LYS A 238 2.22 31.62 14.09
CA LYS A 238 1.73 32.24 12.86
C LYS A 238 0.99 31.23 11.97
N ASP A 239 1.53 30.03 11.83
CA ASP A 239 0.93 28.98 11.01
C ASP A 239 -0.42 28.51 11.56
N ASP A 240 -0.59 28.45 12.88
CA ASP A 240 -1.87 28.17 13.52
C ASP A 240 -2.91 29.23 13.16
N PHE A 241 -2.55 30.51 13.20
CA PHE A 241 -3.46 31.59 12.83
C PHE A 241 -3.81 31.54 11.34
N ILE A 242 -2.84 31.24 10.48
CA ILE A 242 -3.09 31.01 9.04
C ILE A 242 -4.08 29.87 8.85
N GLU A 243 -3.95 28.76 9.58
CA GLU A 243 -4.91 27.65 9.50
C GLU A 243 -6.30 28.06 9.98
N MET A 244 -6.41 28.87 11.04
CA MET A 244 -7.68 29.42 11.48
C MET A 244 -8.32 30.30 10.38
N ILE A 245 -7.54 31.13 9.70
CA ILE A 245 -8.02 31.94 8.56
C ILE A 245 -8.50 31.03 7.43
N LYS A 246 -7.69 30.03 7.01
CA LYS A 246 -8.06 29.07 5.96
C LYS A 246 -9.37 28.35 6.28
N ASN A 247 -9.56 27.92 7.52
CA ASN A 247 -10.79 27.24 7.95
C ASN A 247 -12.02 28.14 7.80
N HIS A 248 -11.93 29.41 8.22
CA HIS A 248 -13.03 30.36 8.06
C HIS A 248 -13.23 30.76 6.59
N PHE A 249 -12.15 30.87 5.81
CA PHE A 249 -12.21 31.13 4.38
C PHE A 249 -12.90 29.99 3.63
N PHE A 250 -12.65 28.73 4.02
CA PHE A 250 -13.36 27.58 3.49
C PHE A 250 -14.88 27.72 3.68
N TRP A 251 -15.36 28.14 4.87
CA TRP A 251 -16.80 28.33 5.09
C TRP A 251 -17.37 29.49 4.28
N LYS A 252 -16.62 30.60 4.16
CA LYS A 252 -16.98 31.71 3.26
C LYS A 252 -17.16 31.23 1.82
N LEU A 253 -16.21 30.44 1.34
CA LEU A 253 -16.24 29.83 0.01
C LEU A 253 -17.42 28.84 -0.12
N TYR A 254 -17.63 27.97 0.87
CA TYR A 254 -18.70 26.99 0.89
C TYR A 254 -20.09 27.66 0.77
N HIS A 255 -20.37 28.68 1.58
CA HIS A 255 -21.63 29.42 1.50
C HIS A 255 -21.82 30.10 0.14
N SER A 256 -20.74 30.60 -0.48
CA SER A 256 -20.82 31.17 -1.84
C SER A 256 -21.14 30.16 -2.95
N THR A 257 -21.24 28.86 -2.62
CA THR A 257 -21.64 27.79 -3.55
C THR A 257 -23.06 27.26 -3.32
N GLU A 258 -23.71 27.59 -2.19
CA GLU A 258 -25.03 27.03 -1.84
C GLU A 258 -26.15 27.51 -2.77
N ASP A 259 -26.13 28.79 -3.16
CA ASP A 259 -27.15 29.43 -4.01
C ASP A 259 -26.81 29.41 -5.51
N GLY A 260 -25.88 28.53 -5.91
CA GLY A 260 -25.33 28.47 -7.26
C GLY A 260 -24.07 29.31 -7.43
N VAL A 261 -23.31 29.01 -8.48
CA VAL A 261 -21.96 29.56 -8.66
C VAL A 261 -21.97 30.80 -9.54
N SER A 262 -21.24 31.84 -9.12
CA SER A 262 -21.16 33.12 -9.83
C SER A 262 -19.71 33.60 -10.01
N SER A 263 -19.52 34.73 -10.70
CA SER A 263 -18.19 35.32 -10.88
C SER A 263 -17.47 35.60 -9.56
N SER A 264 -18.20 36.04 -8.53
CA SER A 264 -17.61 36.30 -7.21
C SER A 264 -17.16 35.01 -6.52
N THR A 265 -17.85 33.89 -6.74
CA THR A 265 -17.41 32.58 -6.24
C THR A 265 -16.04 32.19 -6.82
N TRP A 266 -15.81 32.45 -8.10
CA TRP A 266 -14.52 32.17 -8.75
C TRP A 266 -13.40 33.08 -8.24
N GLU A 267 -13.71 34.35 -8.00
CA GLU A 267 -12.77 35.28 -7.37
C GLU A 267 -12.36 34.82 -5.97
N LEU A 268 -13.27 34.23 -5.19
CA LEU A 268 -12.94 33.66 -3.88
C LEU A 268 -11.97 32.47 -3.97
N PHE A 269 -12.10 31.61 -4.98
CA PHE A 269 -11.11 30.54 -5.21
C PHE A 269 -9.72 31.12 -5.52
N ASN A 270 -9.63 32.18 -6.32
CA ASN A 270 -8.36 32.84 -6.63
C ASN A 270 -7.75 33.51 -5.39
N GLN A 271 -8.54 34.24 -4.62
CA GLN A 271 -8.11 34.84 -3.35
C GLN A 271 -7.60 33.77 -2.36
N TYR A 272 -8.23 32.60 -2.33
CA TYR A 272 -7.76 31.49 -1.51
C TYR A 272 -6.38 30.96 -1.95
N ILE A 273 -6.14 30.86 -3.26
CA ILE A 273 -4.83 30.48 -3.80
C ILE A 273 -3.77 31.48 -3.33
N GLU A 274 -4.01 32.77 -3.53
CA GLU A 274 -3.09 33.84 -3.08
C GLU A 274 -2.82 33.81 -1.57
N LEU A 275 -3.84 33.55 -0.76
CA LEU A 275 -3.70 33.38 0.69
C LEU A 275 -2.84 32.16 1.06
N SER A 276 -2.90 31.09 0.27
CA SER A 276 -2.36 29.78 0.64
C SER A 276 -1.02 29.42 -0.01
N ASN A 277 -0.53 30.19 -0.99
CA ASN A 277 0.70 29.91 -1.74
C ASN A 277 1.89 29.49 -0.86
N ASP A 278 2.25 30.28 0.14
CA ASP A 278 3.45 30.06 0.98
C ASP A 278 3.16 29.33 2.30
N THR A 279 2.03 28.62 2.37
CA THR A 279 1.55 28.02 3.62
C THR A 279 1.57 26.48 3.54
N PRO A 280 1.82 25.77 4.65
CA PRO A 280 1.88 24.31 4.65
C PRO A 280 0.51 23.68 4.32
N ALA A 281 0.56 22.42 3.90
CA ALA A 281 -0.62 21.58 3.67
C ALA A 281 -1.44 21.44 4.97
N SER A 282 -2.77 21.44 4.85
CA SER A 282 -3.66 21.40 6.01
C SER A 282 -5.04 20.83 5.69
N THR A 283 -5.83 20.54 6.72
CA THR A 283 -7.19 20.01 6.56
C THR A 283 -8.09 20.99 5.84
N SER A 284 -8.02 22.27 6.18
CA SER A 284 -8.76 23.32 5.48
C SER A 284 -8.36 23.41 4.00
N HIS A 285 -7.09 23.19 3.70
CA HIS A 285 -6.59 23.23 2.32
C HIS A 285 -7.14 22.09 1.46
N SER A 286 -7.17 20.85 1.97
CA SER A 286 -7.83 19.73 1.28
C SER A 286 -9.35 19.93 1.17
N LYS A 287 -10.01 20.53 2.17
CA LYS A 287 -11.45 20.84 2.09
C LYS A 287 -11.77 21.79 0.92
N VAL A 288 -10.93 22.80 0.68
CA VAL A 288 -11.11 23.71 -0.47
C VAL A 288 -10.92 22.97 -1.80
N LEU A 289 -9.95 22.07 -1.92
CA LEU A 289 -9.80 21.21 -3.11
C LEU A 289 -11.05 20.34 -3.33
N GLY A 290 -11.56 19.71 -2.27
CA GLY A 290 -12.79 18.91 -2.34
C GLY A 290 -14.05 19.72 -2.65
N LEU A 291 -14.08 21.02 -2.35
CA LEU A 291 -15.14 21.91 -2.82
C LEU A 291 -14.95 22.25 -4.30
N ALA A 292 -13.74 22.65 -4.71
CA ALA A 292 -13.42 22.95 -6.10
C ALA A 292 -13.74 21.77 -7.04
N GLU A 293 -13.38 20.54 -6.65
CA GLU A 293 -13.65 19.33 -7.46
C GLU A 293 -15.15 19.13 -7.70
N ARG A 294 -15.99 19.41 -6.70
CA ARG A 294 -17.45 19.28 -6.80
C ARG A 294 -18.11 20.42 -7.57
N THR A 295 -17.51 21.61 -7.51
CA THR A 295 -18.06 22.85 -8.08
C THR A 295 -17.62 23.07 -9.54
N MET A 296 -16.35 22.82 -9.87
CA MET A 296 -15.76 23.07 -11.19
C MET A 296 -15.96 21.88 -12.12
N LYS A 297 -17.21 21.59 -12.50
CA LYS A 297 -17.58 20.46 -13.39
C LYS A 297 -18.37 20.94 -14.61
N GLU A 298 -18.57 20.04 -15.59
CA GLU A 298 -19.38 20.32 -16.80
C GLU A 298 -18.87 21.58 -17.52
N ASN A 299 -19.72 22.58 -17.77
CA ASN A 299 -19.36 23.84 -18.44
C ASN A 299 -18.26 24.64 -17.71
N ASN A 300 -17.98 24.33 -16.44
CA ASN A 300 -16.93 24.97 -15.64
C ASN A 300 -15.70 24.06 -15.41
N ALA A 301 -15.66 22.86 -16.01
CA ALA A 301 -14.56 21.91 -15.80
C ALA A 301 -13.19 22.50 -16.16
N TRP A 302 -13.12 23.30 -17.22
CA TRP A 302 -11.89 23.95 -17.68
C TRP A 302 -11.18 24.78 -16.59
N ARG A 303 -11.94 25.36 -15.64
CA ARG A 303 -11.38 26.17 -14.54
C ARG A 303 -10.53 25.37 -13.56
N PHE A 304 -10.79 24.06 -13.47
CA PHE A 304 -10.13 23.22 -12.49
C PHE A 304 -8.64 23.05 -12.77
N TYR A 305 -8.20 23.15 -14.04
CA TYR A 305 -6.79 23.01 -14.39
C TYR A 305 -5.92 24.07 -13.71
N ASP A 306 -6.23 25.35 -13.95
CA ASP A 306 -5.49 26.47 -13.36
C ASP A 306 -5.68 26.54 -11.85
N PHE A 307 -6.89 26.27 -11.36
CA PHE A 307 -7.14 26.21 -9.92
C PHE A 307 -6.27 25.13 -9.26
N PHE A 308 -6.26 23.91 -9.78
CA PHE A 308 -5.55 22.80 -9.16
C PHE A 308 -4.04 23.01 -9.20
N ARG A 309 -3.52 23.59 -10.28
CA ARG A 309 -2.13 24.03 -10.38
C ARG A 309 -1.80 25.10 -9.34
N GLY A 310 -2.61 26.14 -9.22
CA GLY A 310 -2.43 27.22 -8.24
C GLY A 310 -2.63 26.77 -6.78
N TRP A 311 -3.54 25.83 -6.55
CA TRP A 311 -3.73 25.18 -5.24
C TRP A 311 -2.46 24.44 -4.78
N ASN A 312 -1.59 24.06 -5.72
CA ASN A 312 -0.34 23.34 -5.53
C ASN A 312 -0.55 21.86 -5.11
N PRO A 313 -0.57 20.92 -6.07
CA PRO A 313 -0.77 19.48 -5.82
C PRO A 313 0.26 18.83 -4.88
N GLU A 314 1.43 19.42 -4.68
CA GLU A 314 2.42 18.94 -3.71
C GLU A 314 1.88 19.01 -2.27
N LYS A 315 0.83 19.80 -2.03
CA LYS A 315 0.14 19.92 -0.73
C LYS A 315 -0.91 18.82 -0.50
N LEU A 316 -1.05 17.85 -1.40
CA LEU A 316 -1.85 16.64 -1.15
C LEU A 316 -1.29 15.87 0.04
N ARG A 317 -2.10 15.73 1.08
CA ARG A 317 -1.71 15.04 2.32
C ARG A 317 -1.86 13.54 2.17
N THR A 318 -1.23 12.78 3.06
CA THR A 318 -1.42 11.31 3.11
C THR A 318 -2.89 10.91 3.19
N ALA A 319 -3.71 11.66 3.94
CA ALA A 319 -5.15 11.43 4.04
C ALA A 319 -5.89 11.62 2.70
N ASP A 320 -5.42 12.50 1.83
CA ASP A 320 -6.08 12.79 0.54
C ASP A 320 -5.89 11.65 -0.49
N TRP A 321 -4.94 10.74 -0.22
CA TRP A 321 -4.67 9.52 -0.98
C TRP A 321 -5.40 8.28 -0.42
N GLN A 322 -6.15 8.42 0.67
CA GLN A 322 -6.89 7.33 1.29
C GLN A 322 -8.38 7.40 0.96
N GLU A 323 -9.05 6.25 0.97
CA GLU A 323 -10.50 6.18 0.82
C GLU A 323 -11.20 6.77 2.06
N GLU A 324 -12.29 7.49 1.83
CA GLU A 324 -13.11 8.06 2.90
C GLU A 324 -14.34 7.19 3.12
N LYS A 325 -14.70 6.90 4.37
CA LYS A 325 -15.97 6.21 4.69
C LYS A 325 -17.03 7.24 5.07
N GLY A 326 -18.16 7.21 4.36
CA GLY A 326 -19.35 7.98 4.72
C GLY A 326 -20.05 7.42 5.96
N ASP A 327 -20.95 8.23 6.53
CA ASP A 327 -21.74 7.88 7.72
C ASP A 327 -22.65 6.65 7.50
N ASN A 328 -22.98 6.36 6.25
CA ASN A 328 -23.76 5.20 5.78
C ASN A 328 -22.89 3.96 5.48
N GLY A 329 -21.57 4.04 5.69
CA GLY A 329 -20.62 2.98 5.33
C GLY A 329 -20.24 2.93 3.85
N GLU A 330 -20.70 3.87 3.03
CA GLU A 330 -20.24 4.01 1.65
C GLU A 330 -18.76 4.39 1.62
N THR A 331 -18.01 3.82 0.69
CA THR A 331 -16.58 4.11 0.53
C THR A 331 -16.38 5.03 -0.67
N TYR A 332 -15.88 6.23 -0.42
CA TYR A 332 -15.58 7.23 -1.43
C TYR A 332 -14.12 7.12 -1.88
N LYS A 333 -13.92 7.35 -3.18
CA LYS A 333 -12.57 7.38 -3.77
C LYS A 333 -11.74 8.50 -3.14
N PRO A 334 -10.40 8.32 -3.05
CA PRO A 334 -9.52 9.34 -2.50
C PRO A 334 -9.67 10.70 -3.19
N LEU A 335 -9.52 11.79 -2.43
CA LEU A 335 -9.60 13.15 -2.95
C LEU A 335 -8.59 13.41 -4.07
N ALA A 336 -7.36 12.90 -3.94
CA ALA A 336 -6.34 12.99 -4.97
C ALA A 336 -6.79 12.34 -6.30
N VAL A 337 -7.41 11.16 -6.24
CA VAL A 337 -7.91 10.44 -7.42
C VAL A 337 -9.09 11.17 -8.07
N LYS A 338 -10.01 11.71 -7.26
CA LYS A 338 -11.13 12.55 -7.74
C LYS A 338 -10.58 13.79 -8.47
N SER A 339 -9.59 14.45 -7.89
CA SER A 339 -8.93 15.64 -8.45
C SER A 339 -8.18 15.33 -9.76
N LEU A 340 -7.47 14.19 -9.83
CA LEU A 340 -6.80 13.74 -11.06
C LEU A 340 -7.80 13.44 -12.19
N LYS A 341 -8.98 12.91 -11.88
CA LYS A 341 -10.03 12.75 -12.89
C LYS A 341 -10.57 14.09 -13.35
N ARG A 342 -10.75 15.01 -12.41
CA ARG A 342 -11.27 16.35 -12.71
C ARG A 342 -10.32 17.16 -13.58
N VAL A 343 -9.03 17.14 -13.29
CA VAL A 343 -8.04 17.83 -14.14
C VAL A 343 -8.02 17.20 -15.54
N LYS A 344 -8.13 15.88 -15.68
CA LYS A 344 -8.22 15.23 -16.99
C LYS A 344 -9.43 15.71 -17.80
N GLU A 345 -10.60 15.80 -17.19
CA GLU A 345 -11.81 16.37 -17.83
C GLU A 345 -11.59 17.84 -18.24
N ALA A 346 -10.87 18.61 -17.43
CA ALA A 346 -10.51 19.99 -17.77
C ALA A 346 -9.62 20.06 -19.04
N LEU A 347 -8.67 19.13 -19.20
CA LEU A 347 -7.78 19.09 -20.37
C LEU A 347 -8.52 18.91 -21.70
N GLU A 348 -9.67 18.23 -21.70
CA GLU A 348 -10.47 18.01 -22.92
C GLU A 348 -11.06 19.31 -23.49
N ASN A 349 -11.11 20.37 -22.69
CA ASN A 349 -11.73 21.65 -23.04
C ASN A 349 -10.71 22.80 -23.22
N LEU A 350 -9.41 22.52 -23.14
CA LEU A 350 -8.34 23.51 -23.18
C LEU A 350 -7.48 23.34 -24.44
N SER A 351 -7.09 24.46 -25.07
CA SER A 351 -6.12 24.46 -26.17
C SER A 351 -4.70 24.22 -25.66
N ASP A 352 -3.78 23.81 -26.55
CA ASP A 352 -2.41 23.53 -26.17
C ASP A 352 -1.67 24.79 -25.67
N GLU A 353 -2.02 25.98 -26.18
CA GLU A 353 -1.51 27.26 -25.66
C GLU A 353 -1.96 27.54 -24.22
N GLN A 354 -3.18 27.14 -23.85
CA GLN A 354 -3.72 27.35 -22.49
C GLN A 354 -3.08 26.40 -21.48
N LEU A 355 -2.67 25.21 -21.90
CA LEU A 355 -2.10 24.22 -21.00
C LEU A 355 -0.67 24.54 -20.60
N GLY A 356 0.13 25.08 -21.52
CA GLY A 356 1.55 25.31 -21.30
C GLY A 356 2.29 24.01 -20.98
N ASP A 357 3.27 24.08 -20.08
CA ASP A 357 4.04 22.90 -19.65
C ASP A 357 3.21 21.93 -18.79
N LEU A 358 3.13 20.68 -19.22
CA LEU A 358 2.40 19.58 -18.59
C LEU A 358 3.25 18.73 -17.63
N GLN A 359 4.56 19.01 -17.51
CA GLN A 359 5.48 18.16 -16.74
C GLN A 359 5.04 17.98 -15.27
N TRP A 360 4.57 19.05 -14.63
CA TRP A 360 4.07 19.01 -13.25
C TRP A 360 2.94 17.99 -13.06
N LEU A 361 2.06 17.86 -14.06
CA LEU A 361 0.92 16.93 -14.02
C LEU A 361 1.36 15.51 -14.33
N ILE A 362 2.31 15.34 -15.26
CA ILE A 362 2.95 14.04 -15.56
C ILE A 362 3.62 13.48 -14.29
N ASP A 363 4.36 14.31 -13.57
CA ASP A 363 5.04 13.94 -12.32
C ASP A 363 4.02 13.57 -11.25
N LEU A 364 2.93 14.34 -11.12
CA LEU A 364 1.84 14.04 -10.20
C LEU A 364 1.15 12.70 -10.51
N TYR A 365 0.93 12.37 -11.78
CA TYR A 365 0.44 11.03 -12.16
C TYR A 365 1.48 9.95 -11.84
N GLY A 366 2.77 10.24 -11.92
CA GLY A 366 3.83 9.35 -11.41
C GLY A 366 3.64 9.03 -9.94
N ILE A 367 3.46 10.04 -9.10
CA ILE A 367 3.16 9.88 -7.66
C ILE A 367 1.87 9.08 -7.47
N ALA A 368 0.83 9.34 -8.27
CA ALA A 368 -0.43 8.62 -8.18
C ALA A 368 -0.28 7.12 -8.49
N ILE A 369 0.53 6.76 -9.48
CA ILE A 369 0.84 5.36 -9.83
C ILE A 369 1.66 4.69 -8.71
N GLU A 370 2.61 5.39 -8.09
CA GLU A 370 3.34 4.83 -6.94
C GLU A 370 2.42 4.56 -5.74
N LYS A 371 1.46 5.45 -5.48
CA LYS A 371 0.48 5.29 -4.39
C LYS A 371 -0.59 4.26 -4.71
N ILE A 372 -0.98 4.12 -5.98
CA ILE A 372 -2.08 3.27 -6.45
C ILE A 372 -1.66 2.56 -7.75
N PRO A 373 -0.76 1.55 -7.67
CA PRO A 373 -0.11 0.95 -8.84
C PRO A 373 -1.05 0.14 -9.75
N ASP A 374 -2.19 -0.31 -9.22
CA ASP A 374 -3.16 -1.11 -9.97
C ASP A 374 -4.23 -0.24 -10.69
N ASP A 375 -4.15 1.09 -10.61
CA ASP A 375 -5.08 1.98 -11.32
C ASP A 375 -4.63 2.23 -12.77
N ASP A 376 -5.08 1.34 -13.68
CA ASP A 376 -4.82 1.43 -15.12
C ASP A 376 -5.25 2.79 -15.73
N TRP A 377 -6.21 3.49 -15.12
CA TRP A 377 -6.63 4.81 -15.58
C TRP A 377 -5.54 5.86 -15.39
N ASN A 378 -4.81 5.82 -14.27
CA ASN A 378 -3.73 6.77 -14.00
C ASN A 378 -2.54 6.51 -14.93
N ILE A 379 -2.23 5.23 -15.17
CA ILE A 379 -1.18 4.82 -16.12
C ILE A 379 -1.51 5.30 -17.53
N ARG A 380 -2.73 5.06 -18.02
CA ARG A 380 -3.19 5.53 -19.33
C ARG A 380 -3.21 7.06 -19.42
N SER A 381 -3.72 7.74 -18.40
CA SER A 381 -3.76 9.21 -18.36
C SER A 381 -2.34 9.81 -18.43
N LYS A 382 -1.35 9.22 -17.75
CA LYS A 382 0.05 9.63 -17.86
C LYS A 382 0.59 9.46 -19.29
N ALA A 383 0.30 8.35 -19.96
CA ALA A 383 0.73 8.12 -21.33
C ALA A 383 0.13 9.14 -22.32
N LEU A 384 -1.17 9.47 -22.16
CA LEU A 384 -1.83 10.50 -22.97
C LEU A 384 -1.21 11.89 -22.73
N LEU A 385 -0.81 12.20 -21.50
CA LEU A 385 -0.10 13.45 -21.20
C LEU A 385 1.28 13.50 -21.83
N HIS A 386 2.03 12.39 -21.81
CA HIS A 386 3.31 12.29 -22.52
C HIS A 386 3.13 12.55 -24.03
N LEU A 387 2.11 11.95 -24.66
CA LEU A 387 1.79 12.22 -26.07
C LEU A 387 1.50 13.70 -26.32
N ARG A 388 0.65 14.31 -25.48
CA ARG A 388 0.30 15.73 -25.61
C ARG A 388 1.48 16.66 -25.35
N ALA A 389 2.44 16.24 -24.53
CA ALA A 389 3.70 16.94 -24.28
C ALA A 389 4.79 16.68 -25.35
N GLY A 390 4.51 15.89 -26.39
CA GLY A 390 5.49 15.51 -27.42
C GLY A 390 6.52 14.47 -26.98
N GLN A 391 6.35 13.88 -25.79
CA GLN A 391 7.23 12.86 -25.19
C GLN A 391 6.83 11.46 -25.68
N GLN A 392 7.03 11.19 -26.98
CA GLN A 392 6.56 9.96 -27.61
C GLN A 392 7.22 8.69 -27.04
N ALA A 393 8.50 8.72 -26.69
CA ALA A 393 9.22 7.53 -26.23
C ALA A 393 8.64 7.01 -24.90
N GLU A 394 8.39 7.92 -23.97
CA GLU A 394 7.78 7.65 -22.67
C GLU A 394 6.36 7.11 -22.80
N ALA A 395 5.57 7.68 -23.73
CA ALA A 395 4.24 7.15 -24.03
C ALA A 395 4.30 5.73 -24.61
N LYS A 396 5.24 5.46 -25.55
CA LYS A 396 5.43 4.12 -26.14
C LYS A 396 5.73 3.08 -25.07
N ASP A 397 6.64 3.38 -24.15
CA ASP A 397 7.01 2.45 -23.07
C ASP A 397 5.82 2.08 -22.18
N ILE A 398 4.95 3.06 -21.88
CA ILE A 398 3.73 2.81 -21.11
C ILE A 398 2.75 1.97 -21.92
N TYR A 399 2.46 2.34 -23.17
CA TYR A 399 1.50 1.61 -24.00
C TYR A 399 1.97 0.19 -24.35
N LYS A 400 3.28 -0.05 -24.49
CA LYS A 400 3.84 -1.40 -24.65
C LYS A 400 3.44 -2.31 -23.49
N LYS A 401 3.52 -1.82 -22.26
CA LYS A 401 3.06 -2.54 -21.05
C LYS A 401 1.53 -2.67 -21.00
N LEU A 402 0.80 -1.61 -21.33
CA LEU A 402 -0.67 -1.65 -21.36
C LEU A 402 -1.21 -2.65 -22.39
N CYS A 403 -0.60 -2.78 -23.57
CA CYS A 403 -0.95 -3.80 -24.56
C CYS A 403 -0.75 -5.22 -24.01
N GLN A 404 0.31 -5.46 -23.23
CA GLN A 404 0.55 -6.76 -22.62
C GLN A 404 -0.51 -7.12 -21.56
N LYS A 405 -0.93 -6.14 -20.74
CA LYS A 405 -1.93 -6.32 -19.68
C LYS A 405 -3.38 -6.31 -20.18
N MET A 406 -3.70 -5.40 -21.10
CA MET A 406 -5.05 -5.03 -21.55
C MET A 406 -5.24 -5.12 -23.07
N GLY A 407 -4.44 -5.93 -23.78
CA GLY A 407 -4.45 -6.03 -25.24
C GLY A 407 -5.75 -6.52 -25.90
N GLU A 408 -6.78 -6.86 -25.13
CA GLU A 408 -8.14 -7.13 -25.64
C GLU A 408 -8.97 -5.84 -25.81
N LYS A 409 -8.50 -4.70 -25.31
CA LYS A 409 -9.22 -3.42 -25.38
C LYS A 409 -8.79 -2.64 -26.62
N TYR A 410 -9.73 -2.38 -27.52
CA TYR A 410 -9.46 -1.70 -28.80
C TYR A 410 -8.80 -0.32 -28.61
N TYR A 411 -9.24 0.46 -27.61
CA TYR A 411 -8.73 1.82 -27.39
C TYR A 411 -7.25 1.85 -27.01
N ILE A 412 -6.73 0.81 -26.34
CA ILE A 412 -5.30 0.73 -26.00
C ILE A 412 -4.46 0.67 -27.28
N TRP A 413 -4.90 -0.10 -28.27
CA TRP A 413 -4.21 -0.20 -29.56
C TRP A 413 -4.36 1.08 -30.40
N SER A 414 -5.53 1.70 -30.36
CA SER A 414 -5.76 2.98 -31.05
C SER A 414 -4.85 4.08 -30.47
N GLU A 415 -4.77 4.22 -29.16
CA GLU A 415 -3.92 5.23 -28.51
C GLU A 415 -2.43 4.89 -28.65
N PHE A 416 -2.08 3.60 -28.70
CA PHE A 416 -0.72 3.22 -28.99
C PHE A 416 -0.34 3.58 -30.44
N ALA A 417 -1.28 3.56 -31.39
CA ALA A 417 -1.03 4.06 -32.75
C ALA A 417 -0.56 5.51 -32.74
N ASP A 418 -1.15 6.36 -31.89
CA ASP A 418 -0.81 7.79 -31.79
C ASP A 418 0.64 8.03 -31.33
N CYS A 419 1.26 7.02 -30.71
CA CYS A 419 2.66 7.09 -30.32
C CYS A 419 3.64 7.00 -31.50
N TRP A 420 3.20 6.53 -32.68
CA TRP A 420 4.06 6.27 -33.82
C TRP A 420 4.00 7.39 -34.86
N GLU A 421 5.13 7.76 -35.45
CA GLU A 421 5.16 8.69 -36.59
C GLU A 421 5.09 7.97 -37.94
N ASP A 422 5.62 6.74 -37.99
CA ASP A 422 5.58 5.89 -39.18
C ASP A 422 4.13 5.53 -39.55
N VAL A 423 3.74 5.90 -40.77
CA VAL A 423 2.37 5.76 -41.26
C VAL A 423 1.96 4.29 -41.36
N ASP A 424 2.85 3.40 -41.78
CA ASP A 424 2.54 1.99 -41.93
C ASP A 424 2.41 1.29 -40.57
N VAL A 425 3.22 1.68 -39.59
CA VAL A 425 3.06 1.21 -38.21
C VAL A 425 1.74 1.72 -37.63
N LYS A 426 1.39 2.99 -37.83
CA LYS A 426 0.08 3.53 -37.43
C LYS A 426 -1.09 2.74 -38.01
N ILE A 427 -1.05 2.48 -39.32
CA ILE A 427 -2.04 1.62 -39.99
C ILE A 427 -2.13 0.26 -39.30
N ALA A 428 -0.99 -0.35 -38.97
CA ALA A 428 -0.95 -1.63 -38.28
C ALA A 428 -1.74 -1.63 -36.96
N PHE A 429 -1.45 -0.67 -36.07
CA PHE A 429 -2.11 -0.54 -34.77
C PHE A 429 -3.60 -0.21 -34.89
N LEU A 430 -3.99 0.65 -35.83
CA LEU A 430 -5.40 0.99 -36.07
C LEU A 430 -6.20 -0.20 -36.60
N CYS A 431 -5.65 -0.97 -37.55
CA CYS A 431 -6.25 -2.22 -38.00
C CYS A 431 -6.42 -3.21 -36.85
N LYS A 432 -5.42 -3.31 -35.96
CA LYS A 432 -5.53 -4.15 -34.76
C LYS A 432 -6.65 -3.67 -33.82
N ALA A 433 -6.79 -2.38 -33.60
CA ALA A 433 -7.88 -1.81 -32.80
C ALA A 433 -9.26 -2.17 -33.38
N LEU A 434 -9.48 -1.97 -34.69
CA LEU A 434 -10.73 -2.31 -35.37
C LEU A 434 -11.04 -3.81 -35.36
N SER A 435 -10.02 -4.68 -35.27
CA SER A 435 -10.24 -6.13 -35.15
C SER A 435 -10.84 -6.56 -33.80
N LEU A 436 -10.69 -5.74 -32.76
CA LEU A 436 -11.08 -6.06 -31.38
C LEU A 436 -12.48 -5.58 -31.01
N GLU A 437 -12.98 -4.53 -31.65
CA GLU A 437 -14.32 -3.97 -31.41
C GLU A 437 -15.15 -4.01 -32.69
N LYS A 438 -16.38 -4.53 -32.58
CA LYS A 438 -17.30 -4.70 -33.72
C LYS A 438 -18.48 -3.73 -33.68
N ASN A 439 -18.68 -3.05 -32.54
CA ASN A 439 -19.72 -2.06 -32.42
C ASN A 439 -19.23 -0.72 -32.99
N GLU A 440 -19.82 -0.33 -34.13
CA GLU A 440 -19.54 0.91 -34.85
C GLU A 440 -19.76 2.18 -34.01
N ASP A 441 -20.57 2.12 -32.95
CA ASP A 441 -20.79 3.25 -32.03
C ASP A 441 -19.49 3.73 -31.35
N PHE A 442 -18.47 2.88 -31.27
CA PHE A 442 -17.22 3.16 -30.56
C PHE A 442 -15.98 3.36 -31.45
N ILE A 443 -16.04 2.96 -32.73
CA ILE A 443 -14.85 2.87 -33.59
C ILE A 443 -14.82 3.88 -34.74
N GLY A 444 -15.85 4.72 -34.87
CA GLY A 444 -15.91 5.72 -35.96
C GLY A 444 -14.67 6.62 -36.06
N LYS A 445 -14.15 7.13 -34.93
CA LYS A 445 -12.91 7.94 -34.92
C LYS A 445 -11.70 7.16 -35.42
N ILE A 446 -11.62 5.87 -35.09
CA ILE A 446 -10.52 4.98 -35.50
C ILE A 446 -10.57 4.73 -37.00
N ARG A 447 -11.76 4.54 -37.57
CA ARG A 447 -11.95 4.41 -39.04
C ARG A 447 -11.53 5.67 -39.78
N MET A 448 -11.91 6.82 -39.25
CA MET A 448 -11.54 8.11 -39.83
C MET A 448 -10.01 8.30 -39.84
N GLU A 449 -9.35 8.08 -38.70
CA GLU A 449 -7.89 8.15 -38.60
C GLU A 449 -7.21 7.13 -39.53
N LEU A 450 -7.70 5.89 -39.58
CA LEU A 450 -7.17 4.85 -40.48
C LEU A 450 -7.30 5.27 -41.95
N ALA A 451 -8.44 5.84 -42.36
CA ALA A 451 -8.64 6.33 -43.72
C ALA A 451 -7.62 7.42 -44.08
N GLN A 452 -7.38 8.38 -43.19
CA GLN A 452 -6.38 9.42 -43.37
C GLN A 452 -4.97 8.83 -43.53
N GLN A 453 -4.59 7.85 -42.69
CA GLN A 453 -3.28 7.20 -42.81
C GLN A 453 -3.17 6.37 -44.10
N LEU A 454 -4.23 5.68 -44.52
CA LEU A 454 -4.27 4.93 -45.77
C LEU A 454 -4.10 5.85 -46.99
N ILE A 455 -4.72 7.04 -46.97
CA ILE A 455 -4.54 8.07 -48.02
C ILE A 455 -3.08 8.54 -48.06
N LYS A 456 -2.45 8.80 -46.91
CA LYS A 456 -1.02 9.15 -46.83
C LYS A 456 -0.12 8.06 -47.41
N SER A 457 -0.44 6.78 -47.17
CA SER A 457 0.24 5.62 -47.78
C SER A 457 -0.25 5.29 -49.20
N LYS A 458 -1.05 6.15 -49.84
CA LYS A 458 -1.60 5.98 -51.20
C LYS A 458 -2.45 4.71 -51.40
N LYS A 459 -2.99 4.15 -50.32
CA LYS A 459 -3.90 2.99 -50.32
C LYS A 459 -5.35 3.44 -50.45
N TYR A 460 -5.65 4.18 -51.52
CA TYR A 460 -6.94 4.85 -51.71
C TYR A 460 -8.13 3.88 -51.72
N ALA A 461 -8.01 2.71 -52.36
CA ALA A 461 -9.10 1.74 -52.46
C ALA A 461 -9.54 1.21 -51.08
N ASN A 462 -8.60 1.08 -50.15
CA ASN A 462 -8.87 0.69 -48.77
C ASN A 462 -9.44 1.85 -47.95
N ALA A 463 -8.96 3.08 -48.19
CA ALA A 463 -9.45 4.28 -47.50
C ALA A 463 -10.93 4.54 -47.76
N VAL A 464 -11.39 4.36 -49.01
CA VAL A 464 -12.82 4.51 -49.36
C VAL A 464 -13.70 3.57 -48.54
N VAL A 465 -13.27 2.32 -48.34
CA VAL A 465 -14.03 1.35 -47.53
C VAL A 465 -14.26 1.86 -46.11
N GLU A 466 -13.24 2.43 -45.47
CA GLU A 466 -13.35 2.95 -44.11
C GLU A 466 -14.25 4.20 -44.04
N LEU A 467 -14.09 5.12 -44.99
CA LEU A 467 -14.89 6.35 -45.08
C LEU A 467 -16.37 6.05 -45.34
N ASP A 468 -16.67 5.11 -46.25
CA ASP A 468 -18.05 4.71 -46.55
C ASP A 468 -18.71 4.05 -45.33
N GLN A 469 -17.99 3.19 -44.61
CA GLN A 469 -18.50 2.57 -43.38
C GLN A 469 -18.77 3.61 -42.28
N TYR A 470 -17.83 4.54 -42.07
CA TYR A 470 -18.01 5.66 -41.14
C TYR A 470 -19.26 6.49 -41.49
N LYS A 471 -19.35 6.94 -42.75
CA LYS A 471 -20.42 7.81 -43.25
C LYS A 471 -21.78 7.12 -43.14
N LYS A 472 -21.86 5.84 -43.52
CA LYS A 472 -23.06 5.02 -43.43
C LYS A 472 -23.57 4.93 -41.99
N HIS A 473 -22.73 4.54 -41.04
CA HIS A 473 -23.14 4.36 -39.64
C HIS A 473 -23.58 5.68 -39.00
N TYR A 474 -22.82 6.76 -39.21
CA TYR A 474 -23.16 8.08 -38.66
C TYR A 474 -24.48 8.61 -39.24
N ALA A 475 -24.75 8.39 -40.53
CA ALA A 475 -26.03 8.74 -41.14
C ALA A 475 -27.19 7.91 -40.55
N GLU A 476 -27.02 6.60 -40.39
CA GLU A 476 -28.03 5.71 -39.78
C GLU A 476 -28.37 6.09 -38.33
N LYS A 477 -27.39 6.60 -37.56
CA LYS A 477 -27.58 7.08 -36.19
C LYS A 477 -28.07 8.52 -36.07
N GLY A 478 -28.14 9.26 -37.19
CA GLY A 478 -28.44 10.70 -37.19
C GLY A 478 -27.36 11.54 -36.49
N TRP A 479 -26.13 11.04 -36.41
CA TRP A 479 -25.00 11.76 -35.82
C TRP A 479 -24.40 12.75 -36.81
N ARG A 480 -23.71 13.77 -36.28
CA ARG A 480 -22.98 14.74 -37.11
C ARG A 480 -21.83 14.04 -37.82
N ILE A 481 -21.87 13.99 -39.14
CA ILE A 481 -20.77 13.54 -40.01
C ILE A 481 -19.71 14.64 -40.05
N ASP A 482 -18.44 14.27 -39.90
CA ASP A 482 -17.34 15.21 -40.03
C ASP A 482 -17.28 15.81 -41.45
N SER A 483 -17.10 17.12 -41.55
CA SER A 483 -17.01 17.84 -42.83
C SER A 483 -15.80 17.42 -43.66
N GLU A 484 -14.76 16.87 -43.03
CA GLU A 484 -13.55 16.41 -43.74
C GLU A 484 -13.81 15.16 -44.60
N VAL A 485 -14.84 14.36 -44.27
CA VAL A 485 -15.11 13.07 -44.94
C VAL A 485 -15.29 13.23 -46.45
N ASP A 486 -16.07 14.23 -46.89
CA ASP A 486 -16.32 14.45 -48.31
C ASP A 486 -15.04 14.87 -49.06
N ALA A 487 -14.17 15.66 -48.41
CA ALA A 487 -12.86 16.03 -48.96
C ALA A 487 -11.89 14.84 -49.06
N LEU A 488 -11.92 13.92 -48.09
CA LEU A 488 -11.13 12.68 -48.15
C LEU A 488 -11.66 11.70 -49.21
N LEU A 489 -12.98 11.61 -49.37
CA LEU A 489 -13.60 10.81 -50.43
C LEU A 489 -13.26 11.36 -51.83
N GLU A 490 -13.21 12.68 -52.00
CA GLU A 490 -12.81 13.31 -53.27
C GLU A 490 -11.37 12.94 -53.66
N GLN A 491 -10.45 12.90 -52.68
CA GLN A 491 -9.06 12.44 -52.90
C GLN A 491 -8.97 10.99 -53.38
N CYS A 492 -9.99 10.18 -53.11
CA CYS A 492 -10.07 8.77 -53.50
C CYS A 492 -10.95 8.52 -54.74
N SER A 493 -11.45 9.57 -55.40
CA SER A 493 -12.45 9.48 -56.50
C SER A 493 -12.04 8.64 -57.72
N SER A 494 -10.74 8.35 -57.90
CA SER A 494 -10.19 7.61 -59.04
C SER A 494 -10.14 6.09 -58.85
N VAL A 495 -10.53 5.56 -57.67
CA VAL A 495 -10.42 4.14 -57.34
C VAL A 495 -11.76 3.55 -56.92
N THR A 496 -11.95 2.26 -57.19
CA THR A 496 -13.06 1.49 -56.62
C THR A 496 -12.70 1.00 -55.22
N PRO A 497 -13.66 0.90 -54.28
CA PRO A 497 -13.42 0.31 -52.97
C PRO A 497 -12.84 -1.10 -53.05
N ALA A 498 -11.99 -1.48 -52.11
CA ALA A 498 -11.42 -2.82 -52.03
C ALA A 498 -12.54 -3.89 -51.95
N SER A 499 -12.50 -4.88 -52.84
CA SER A 499 -13.58 -5.86 -53.03
C SER A 499 -13.76 -6.83 -51.85
N ASP A 500 -12.73 -6.99 -51.03
CA ASP A 500 -12.72 -7.84 -49.83
C ASP A 500 -13.08 -7.07 -48.55
N ASN A 501 -13.50 -5.81 -48.66
CA ASN A 501 -13.85 -4.96 -47.53
C ASN A 501 -12.72 -4.86 -46.49
N ASN A 502 -11.47 -4.73 -46.97
CA ASN A 502 -10.23 -4.62 -46.18
C ASN A 502 -9.80 -5.87 -45.40
N ALA A 503 -10.39 -7.04 -45.67
CA ALA A 503 -10.05 -8.28 -44.95
C ALA A 503 -8.55 -8.66 -45.05
N ALA A 504 -7.96 -8.58 -46.24
CA ALA A 504 -6.54 -8.87 -46.46
C ALA A 504 -5.63 -7.82 -45.78
N LEU A 505 -6.00 -6.53 -45.91
CA LEU A 505 -5.30 -5.43 -45.26
C LEU A 505 -5.24 -5.65 -43.75
N TYR A 506 -6.37 -5.96 -43.11
CA TYR A 506 -6.42 -6.20 -41.68
C TYR A 506 -5.56 -7.39 -41.27
N ALA A 507 -5.63 -8.52 -41.97
CA ALA A 507 -4.87 -9.73 -41.61
C ALA A 507 -3.34 -9.50 -41.60
N GLU A 508 -2.82 -8.80 -42.61
CA GLU A 508 -1.41 -8.43 -42.69
C GLU A 508 -1.00 -7.49 -41.54
N ASN A 509 -1.80 -6.44 -41.32
CA ASN A 509 -1.50 -5.36 -40.39
C ASN A 509 -1.68 -5.75 -38.92
N ILE A 510 -2.61 -6.65 -38.60
CA ILE A 510 -2.78 -7.21 -37.26
C ILE A 510 -1.49 -7.92 -36.81
N SER A 511 -0.91 -8.74 -37.69
CA SER A 511 0.31 -9.50 -37.37
C SER A 511 1.50 -8.55 -37.15
N ARG A 512 1.62 -7.53 -38.00
CA ARG A 512 2.64 -6.47 -37.87
C ARG A 512 2.51 -5.71 -36.56
N ALA A 513 1.29 -5.31 -36.17
CA ALA A 513 1.07 -4.58 -34.91
C ALA A 513 1.47 -5.42 -33.68
N GLU A 514 1.13 -6.71 -33.67
CA GLU A 514 1.52 -7.63 -32.59
C GLU A 514 3.03 -7.85 -32.53
N GLU A 515 3.72 -7.85 -33.67
CA GLU A 515 5.19 -7.92 -33.71
C GLU A 515 5.82 -6.70 -33.02
N TYR A 516 5.39 -5.48 -33.36
CA TYR A 516 5.87 -4.26 -32.70
C TYR A 516 5.52 -4.21 -31.21
N ALA A 517 4.30 -4.60 -30.83
CA ALA A 517 3.86 -4.52 -29.43
C ALA A 517 4.57 -5.55 -28.51
N TYR A 518 4.97 -6.70 -29.07
CA TYR A 518 5.44 -7.85 -28.29
C TYR A 518 6.82 -8.35 -28.71
N GLU A 519 7.60 -7.58 -29.47
CA GLU A 519 8.94 -7.94 -29.96
C GLU A 519 9.86 -8.49 -28.86
N ASP A 520 9.86 -7.85 -27.68
CA ASP A 520 10.74 -8.17 -26.55
C ASP A 520 10.37 -9.47 -25.82
N ILE A 521 9.22 -10.06 -26.14
CA ILE A 521 8.72 -11.24 -25.44
C ILE A 521 9.12 -12.49 -26.21
N SER A 522 9.91 -13.34 -25.55
CA SER A 522 10.30 -14.63 -26.09
C SER A 522 9.13 -15.62 -26.11
N PHE A 523 9.10 -16.48 -27.13
CA PHE A 523 8.14 -17.57 -27.19
C PHE A 523 8.43 -18.62 -26.11
N THR A 524 7.37 -19.06 -25.44
CA THR A 524 7.37 -20.17 -24.50
C THR A 524 6.52 -21.30 -25.08
N GLU A 525 7.05 -22.51 -25.05
CA GLU A 525 6.29 -23.67 -25.50
C GLU A 525 5.39 -24.23 -24.39
N VAL A 526 4.13 -24.45 -24.72
CA VAL A 526 3.11 -25.00 -23.82
C VAL A 526 2.28 -26.05 -24.55
N VAL A 527 1.69 -26.97 -23.79
CA VAL A 527 0.94 -28.12 -24.31
C VAL A 527 -0.54 -27.91 -24.10
N LEU A 528 -1.36 -28.14 -25.14
CA LEU A 528 -2.81 -28.15 -25.03
C LEU A 528 -3.27 -29.39 -24.28
N VAL A 529 -3.73 -29.25 -23.03
CA VAL A 529 -4.07 -30.38 -22.16
C VAL A 529 -5.57 -30.60 -21.97
N ASP A 530 -6.38 -29.57 -22.20
CA ASP A 530 -7.82 -29.67 -21.95
C ASP A 530 -8.65 -28.70 -22.80
N LYS A 531 -9.92 -29.03 -22.99
CA LYS A 531 -10.90 -28.25 -23.75
C LYS A 531 -12.27 -28.40 -23.11
N TRP A 532 -12.88 -27.27 -22.76
CA TRP A 532 -14.20 -27.24 -22.11
C TRP A 532 -15.05 -26.06 -22.63
N LYS A 533 -16.36 -26.11 -22.43
CA LYS A 533 -17.26 -24.99 -22.74
C LYS A 533 -17.58 -24.23 -21.46
N ASN A 534 -17.42 -22.92 -21.48
CA ASN A 534 -17.80 -22.07 -20.35
C ASN A 534 -19.32 -21.80 -20.31
N GLY A 535 -19.79 -21.17 -19.22
CA GLY A 535 -21.21 -20.85 -19.03
C GLY A 535 -21.82 -19.99 -20.14
N ASN A 536 -20.99 -19.26 -20.90
CA ASN A 536 -21.39 -18.43 -22.03
C ASN A 536 -21.30 -19.18 -23.37
N GLY A 537 -21.06 -20.49 -23.36
CA GLY A 537 -20.92 -21.33 -24.55
C GLY A 537 -19.60 -21.19 -25.31
N LYS A 538 -18.66 -20.35 -24.84
CA LYS A 538 -17.33 -20.22 -25.47
C LYS A 538 -16.50 -21.46 -25.21
N THR A 539 -15.75 -21.88 -26.22
CA THR A 539 -14.84 -23.03 -26.12
C THR A 539 -13.50 -22.56 -25.58
N MET A 540 -13.23 -22.91 -24.32
CA MET A 540 -11.98 -22.62 -23.64
C MET A 540 -11.01 -23.78 -23.81
N ILE A 541 -9.76 -23.46 -24.11
CA ILE A 541 -8.64 -24.41 -24.23
C ILE A 541 -7.58 -24.06 -23.19
N VAL A 542 -7.02 -25.09 -22.57
CA VAL A 542 -6.08 -24.97 -21.44
C VAL A 542 -4.70 -25.40 -21.89
N PHE A 543 -3.72 -24.55 -21.58
CA PHE A 543 -2.31 -24.78 -21.87
C PHE A 543 -1.50 -24.83 -20.58
N VAL A 544 -0.50 -25.72 -20.57
CA VAL A 544 0.45 -25.85 -19.47
C VAL A 544 1.86 -26.10 -19.98
N ASP A 545 2.88 -25.68 -19.22
CA ASP A 545 4.29 -26.04 -19.47
C ASP A 545 4.74 -27.29 -18.71
N GLY A 546 3.86 -27.85 -17.87
CA GLY A 546 4.19 -28.98 -16.99
C GLY A 546 4.98 -28.60 -15.72
N LYS A 547 5.25 -27.31 -15.50
CA LYS A 547 5.95 -26.77 -14.33
C LYS A 547 5.07 -25.76 -13.60
N ALA A 548 5.05 -24.50 -14.05
CA ALA A 548 4.44 -23.38 -13.33
C ALA A 548 3.42 -22.60 -14.17
N ILE A 549 3.46 -22.73 -15.49
CA ILE A 549 2.59 -21.98 -16.40
C ILE A 549 1.30 -22.77 -16.60
N GLU A 550 0.19 -22.11 -16.30
CA GLU A 550 -1.16 -22.56 -16.61
C GLU A 550 -1.98 -21.35 -17.05
N PHE A 551 -2.63 -21.45 -18.20
CA PHE A 551 -3.64 -20.47 -18.62
C PHE A 551 -4.72 -21.11 -19.49
N ALA A 552 -5.87 -20.46 -19.56
CA ALA A 552 -6.95 -20.81 -20.46
C ALA A 552 -7.27 -19.63 -21.37
N THR A 553 -7.53 -19.92 -22.65
CA THR A 553 -7.93 -18.91 -23.63
C THR A 553 -9.13 -19.38 -24.44
N ASP A 554 -9.92 -18.43 -24.95
CA ASP A 554 -10.96 -18.71 -25.93
C ASP A 554 -10.30 -19.22 -27.22
N LYS A 555 -10.78 -20.34 -27.75
CA LYS A 555 -10.33 -20.93 -29.01
C LYS A 555 -10.42 -19.93 -30.18
N LYS A 556 -11.41 -19.03 -30.17
CA LYS A 556 -11.59 -18.03 -31.23
C LYS A 556 -10.62 -16.85 -31.15
N ARG A 557 -9.93 -16.66 -30.03
CA ARG A 557 -9.00 -15.53 -29.86
C ARG A 557 -7.80 -15.63 -30.79
N PHE A 558 -7.32 -16.85 -31.05
CA PHE A 558 -6.19 -17.11 -31.92
C PHE A 558 -6.65 -17.99 -33.09
N PRO A 559 -6.83 -17.43 -34.31
CA PRO A 559 -7.38 -18.17 -35.45
C PRO A 559 -6.66 -19.49 -35.76
N GLY A 560 -5.32 -19.52 -35.57
CA GLY A 560 -4.50 -20.72 -35.76
C GLY A 560 -4.88 -21.89 -34.85
N LEU A 561 -5.54 -21.66 -33.71
CA LEU A 561 -5.98 -22.71 -32.79
C LEU A 561 -7.26 -23.44 -33.27
N SER A 562 -7.81 -23.08 -34.43
CA SER A 562 -9.04 -23.69 -34.96
C SER A 562 -8.91 -25.20 -35.16
N ASP A 563 -7.75 -25.67 -35.60
CA ASP A 563 -7.48 -27.09 -35.88
C ASP A 563 -6.62 -27.76 -34.80
N SER A 564 -6.43 -27.12 -33.65
CA SER A 564 -5.61 -27.67 -32.57
C SER A 564 -6.25 -28.90 -31.90
N HIS A 565 -5.44 -29.89 -31.55
CA HIS A 565 -5.85 -31.10 -30.83
C HIS A 565 -5.17 -31.22 -29.45
N LYS A 566 -5.74 -32.08 -28.60
CA LYS A 566 -5.21 -32.35 -27.25
C LYS A 566 -3.87 -33.07 -27.36
N GLY A 567 -2.86 -32.53 -26.69
CA GLY A 567 -1.47 -33.00 -26.72
C GLY A 567 -0.54 -32.14 -27.56
N GLN A 568 -1.08 -31.34 -28.48
CA GLN A 568 -0.28 -30.51 -29.37
C GLN A 568 0.51 -29.44 -28.60
N VAL A 569 1.75 -29.21 -29.05
CA VAL A 569 2.63 -28.17 -28.51
C VAL A 569 2.50 -26.88 -29.31
N TRP A 570 2.41 -25.76 -28.61
CA TRP A 570 2.24 -24.42 -29.16
C TRP A 570 3.25 -23.46 -28.56
N LYS A 571 3.73 -22.52 -29.36
CA LYS A 571 4.60 -21.43 -28.92
C LYS A 571 3.73 -20.20 -28.66
N PHE A 572 3.77 -19.69 -27.43
CA PHE A 572 3.08 -18.47 -27.05
C PHE A 572 4.05 -17.40 -26.57
N LYS A 573 3.83 -16.14 -26.97
CA LYS A 573 4.33 -15.00 -26.20
C LYS A 573 3.38 -14.80 -25.01
N LEU A 574 3.91 -14.81 -23.79
CA LEU A 574 3.13 -14.77 -22.55
C LEU A 574 3.52 -13.55 -21.72
N TYR A 575 2.53 -12.76 -21.29
CA TYR A 575 2.74 -11.75 -20.25
C TYR A 575 2.46 -12.37 -18.88
N LYS A 576 3.41 -12.22 -17.96
CA LYS A 576 3.28 -12.64 -16.56
C LYS A 576 2.74 -11.46 -15.75
N ASP A 577 1.44 -11.50 -15.48
CA ASP A 577 0.75 -10.51 -14.66
C ASP A 577 0.86 -10.92 -13.18
N GLU A 578 1.65 -10.17 -12.41
CA GLU A 578 1.82 -10.37 -10.97
C GLU A 578 1.07 -9.29 -10.21
N THR A 579 -0.08 -9.65 -9.62
CA THR A 579 -0.89 -8.71 -8.85
C THR A 579 -0.82 -9.04 -7.37
N ILE A 580 -0.66 -8.02 -6.52
CA ILE A 580 -0.63 -8.23 -5.07
C ILE A 580 -2.06 -8.12 -4.54
N ARG A 581 -2.69 -9.27 -4.29
CA ARG A 581 -3.97 -9.30 -3.61
C ARG A 581 -3.77 -8.99 -2.14
N THR A 582 -4.39 -7.90 -1.69
CA THR A 582 -4.48 -7.58 -0.26
C THR A 582 -5.73 -8.24 0.31
N ILE A 583 -5.54 -9.26 1.14
CA ILE A 583 -6.61 -9.95 1.84
C ILE A 583 -6.84 -9.20 3.15
N PRO A 584 -8.01 -8.57 3.36
CA PRO A 584 -8.33 -7.91 4.62
C PRO A 584 -8.18 -8.92 5.76
N GLY A 585 -7.59 -8.49 6.88
CA GLY A 585 -7.60 -9.31 8.08
C GLY A 585 -9.05 -9.53 8.55
N ASP A 586 -9.32 -10.67 9.18
CA ASP A 586 -10.65 -10.95 9.76
C ASP A 586 -11.00 -9.93 10.87
N TYR A 587 -10.01 -9.18 11.36
CA TYR A 587 -10.15 -8.17 12.40
C TYR A 587 -9.43 -6.84 12.08
N PRO A 588 -9.93 -5.68 12.55
CA PRO A 588 -9.35 -4.35 12.26
C PRO A 588 -7.89 -4.13 12.70
N TRP A 589 -7.40 -4.90 13.67
CA TRP A 589 -6.03 -4.83 14.18
C TRP A 589 -5.06 -5.78 13.46
N GLN A 590 -5.56 -6.68 12.61
CA GLN A 590 -4.71 -7.56 11.82
C GLN A 590 -4.26 -6.85 10.55
N GLN A 591 -2.96 -6.83 10.33
CA GLN A 591 -2.41 -6.32 9.07
C GLN A 591 -2.94 -7.17 7.90
N PRO A 592 -3.42 -6.54 6.82
CA PRO A 592 -3.88 -7.26 5.64
C PRO A 592 -2.79 -8.18 5.09
N LYS A 593 -3.15 -9.43 4.78
CA LYS A 593 -2.20 -10.39 4.21
C LYS A 593 -2.03 -10.08 2.72
N LYS A 594 -0.79 -9.84 2.28
CA LYS A 594 -0.46 -9.64 0.87
C LYS A 594 -0.09 -10.97 0.24
N GLU A 595 -0.79 -11.36 -0.82
CA GLU A 595 -0.52 -12.57 -1.60
C GLU A 595 -0.31 -12.21 -3.07
N ALA A 596 0.78 -12.68 -3.67
CA ALA A 596 1.04 -12.48 -5.09
C ALA A 596 0.23 -13.48 -5.92
N VAL A 597 -0.70 -12.98 -6.72
CA VAL A 597 -1.47 -13.76 -7.68
C VAL A 597 -0.81 -13.60 -9.05
N ILE A 598 -0.28 -14.71 -9.56
CA ILE A 598 0.35 -14.79 -10.87
C ILE A 598 -0.67 -15.30 -11.89
N LYS A 599 -0.86 -14.53 -12.97
CA LYS A 599 -1.69 -14.91 -14.12
C LYS A 599 -0.88 -14.77 -15.40
N TYR A 600 -0.93 -15.79 -16.26
CA TYR A 600 -0.32 -15.73 -17.58
C TYR A 600 -1.36 -15.31 -18.62
N ILE A 601 -1.11 -14.21 -19.33
CA ILE A 601 -1.95 -13.69 -20.40
C ILE A 601 -1.30 -14.08 -21.74
N PRO A 602 -1.98 -14.88 -22.60
CA PRO A 602 -1.47 -15.19 -23.92
C PRO A 602 -1.61 -13.99 -24.86
N LEU A 603 -0.52 -13.63 -25.53
CA LEU A 603 -0.43 -12.46 -26.39
C LEU A 603 -0.50 -12.82 -27.87
N THR A 604 0.37 -13.75 -28.30
CA THR A 604 0.42 -14.32 -29.66
C THR A 604 0.65 -15.82 -29.58
N ALA A 605 0.26 -16.53 -30.64
CA ALA A 605 0.36 -17.99 -30.71
C ALA A 605 0.79 -18.44 -32.11
N ILE A 606 1.78 -19.33 -32.17
CA ILE A 606 2.19 -20.02 -33.40
C ILE A 606 2.30 -21.53 -33.13
N PRO A 607 2.05 -22.39 -34.12
CA PRO A 607 2.24 -23.82 -33.97
C PRO A 607 3.71 -24.14 -33.65
N SER A 608 3.95 -25.17 -32.84
CA SER A 608 5.30 -25.74 -32.68
C SER A 608 5.46 -26.98 -33.56
N GLU A 609 6.69 -27.21 -34.02
CA GLU A 609 7.11 -28.47 -34.65
C GLU A 609 7.42 -29.56 -33.60
N THR A 610 7.42 -29.19 -32.32
CA THR A 610 7.63 -30.11 -31.20
C THR A 610 6.52 -31.15 -31.15
N ALA A 611 6.91 -32.42 -31.03
CA ALA A 611 5.97 -33.55 -30.97
C ALA A 611 5.00 -33.44 -29.79
N ASP A 612 3.81 -34.04 -29.96
CA ASP A 612 2.76 -34.03 -28.94
C ASP A 612 3.28 -34.48 -27.57
N TRP A 613 2.84 -33.76 -26.53
CA TRP A 613 3.15 -34.00 -25.11
C TRP A 613 4.63 -33.88 -24.72
N PHE A 614 5.54 -33.55 -25.66
CA PHE A 614 6.98 -33.65 -25.45
C PHE A 614 7.50 -32.79 -24.27
N ASN A 615 6.91 -31.61 -24.07
CA ASN A 615 7.37 -30.65 -23.05
C ASN A 615 6.91 -30.97 -21.63
N LEU A 616 6.01 -31.94 -21.46
CA LEU A 616 5.56 -32.34 -20.13
C LEU A 616 6.56 -33.28 -19.46
N PRO A 617 6.75 -33.22 -18.14
CA PRO A 617 7.57 -34.18 -17.39
C PRO A 617 7.19 -35.64 -17.68
N ILE A 618 8.20 -36.49 -17.87
CA ILE A 618 8.03 -37.94 -18.01
C ILE A 618 7.93 -38.57 -16.62
N GLN A 619 6.99 -39.51 -16.49
CA GLN A 619 6.91 -40.45 -15.40
C GLN A 619 6.90 -41.88 -15.92
N TYR A 620 7.29 -42.80 -15.05
CA TYR A 620 7.25 -44.23 -15.30
C TYR A 620 6.30 -44.90 -14.31
N GLY A 621 5.66 -45.97 -14.77
CA GLY A 621 4.69 -46.70 -13.96
C GLY A 621 4.60 -48.17 -14.33
N TYR A 622 3.90 -48.91 -13.49
CA TYR A 622 3.66 -50.34 -13.64
C TYR A 622 2.16 -50.64 -13.53
N VAL A 623 1.61 -51.36 -14.51
CA VAL A 623 0.20 -51.72 -14.56
C VAL A 623 -0.05 -52.91 -13.64
N GLN A 624 -0.47 -52.61 -12.40
CA GLN A 624 -0.67 -53.60 -11.36
C GLN A 624 -2.01 -54.34 -11.48
N TYR A 625 -3.04 -53.63 -11.96
CA TYR A 625 -4.38 -54.18 -12.14
C TYR A 625 -5.13 -53.43 -13.24
N ILE A 626 -6.08 -54.12 -13.87
CA ILE A 626 -6.95 -53.55 -14.88
C ILE A 626 -8.39 -53.81 -14.46
N ASN A 627 -9.15 -52.76 -14.23
CA ASN A 627 -10.58 -52.85 -14.02
C ASN A 627 -11.28 -52.79 -15.38
N THR A 628 -11.67 -53.95 -15.91
CA THR A 628 -12.33 -54.05 -17.21
C THR A 628 -13.75 -53.49 -17.22
N GLU A 629 -14.48 -53.59 -16.10
CA GLU A 629 -15.83 -53.04 -15.96
C GLU A 629 -15.84 -51.51 -15.98
N LYS A 630 -14.94 -50.89 -15.21
CA LYS A 630 -14.81 -49.43 -15.11
C LYS A 630 -13.93 -48.83 -16.22
N LYS A 631 -13.29 -49.69 -17.03
CA LYS A 631 -12.27 -49.33 -18.03
C LYS A 631 -11.17 -48.44 -17.44
N VAL A 632 -10.51 -48.91 -16.38
CA VAL A 632 -9.46 -48.19 -15.65
C VAL A 632 -8.21 -49.04 -15.52
N TYR A 633 -7.04 -48.46 -15.81
CA TYR A 633 -5.74 -48.96 -15.42
C TYR A 633 -5.38 -48.49 -14.01
N HIS A 634 -5.00 -49.42 -13.14
CA HIS A 634 -4.40 -49.13 -11.84
C HIS A 634 -2.89 -49.18 -12.01
N ILE A 635 -2.28 -48.00 -12.08
CA ILE A 635 -0.85 -47.85 -12.34
C ILE A 635 -0.17 -47.38 -11.06
N TYR A 636 0.90 -48.05 -10.65
CA TYR A 636 1.79 -47.52 -9.61
C TYR A 636 2.94 -46.78 -10.27
N LEU A 637 3.11 -45.51 -9.88
CA LEU A 637 4.26 -44.71 -10.29
C LEU A 637 5.51 -45.11 -9.49
N THR A 638 6.68 -44.65 -9.94
CA THR A 638 7.98 -44.94 -9.32
C THR A 638 8.10 -44.50 -7.86
N ASP A 639 7.36 -43.47 -7.45
CA ASP A 639 7.28 -42.97 -6.08
C ASP A 639 6.35 -43.80 -5.17
N SER A 640 5.70 -44.84 -5.73
CA SER A 640 4.66 -45.68 -5.12
C SER A 640 3.26 -45.05 -5.04
N THR A 641 3.02 -43.95 -5.75
CA THR A 641 1.68 -43.36 -5.89
C THR A 641 0.81 -44.21 -6.81
N LEU A 642 -0.39 -44.59 -6.36
CA LEU A 642 -1.40 -45.25 -7.18
C LEU A 642 -2.21 -44.21 -7.97
N VAL A 643 -2.25 -44.37 -9.29
CA VAL A 643 -3.02 -43.54 -10.20
C VAL A 643 -4.01 -44.39 -11.00
N TYR A 644 -5.15 -43.79 -11.32
CA TYR A 644 -6.25 -44.42 -12.02
C TYR A 644 -6.45 -43.74 -13.36
N GLU A 645 -6.22 -44.46 -14.45
CA GLU A 645 -6.32 -43.89 -15.79
C GLU A 645 -7.35 -44.64 -16.64
N HIS A 646 -8.29 -43.87 -17.20
CA HIS A 646 -9.35 -44.42 -18.03
C HIS A 646 -8.84 -44.75 -19.43
N TYR A 647 -9.35 -45.85 -19.99
CA TYR A 647 -9.05 -46.24 -21.37
C TYR A 647 -10.32 -46.46 -22.19
N GLU A 648 -10.29 -46.05 -23.46
CA GLU A 648 -11.38 -46.33 -24.39
C GLU A 648 -11.25 -47.72 -25.01
N ARG A 649 -10.02 -48.06 -25.42
CA ARG A 649 -9.60 -49.36 -25.95
C ARG A 649 -8.51 -49.93 -25.05
N LYS A 650 -8.57 -51.22 -24.77
CA LYS A 650 -7.59 -51.89 -23.91
C LYS A 650 -6.33 -52.19 -24.72
N GLU A 651 -5.24 -51.49 -24.42
CA GLU A 651 -3.94 -51.62 -25.11
C GLU A 651 -2.83 -52.16 -24.19
N LEU A 652 -3.00 -52.01 -22.87
CA LEU A 652 -2.07 -52.49 -21.85
C LEU A 652 -2.61 -53.72 -21.13
N GLU A 653 -1.69 -54.57 -20.69
CA GLU A 653 -1.95 -55.75 -19.86
C GLU A 653 -1.36 -55.61 -18.45
N LYS A 654 -1.88 -56.43 -17.53
CA LYS A 654 -1.31 -56.51 -16.19
C LYS A 654 0.15 -56.97 -16.30
N GLY A 655 1.07 -56.28 -15.63
CA GLY A 655 2.50 -56.54 -15.72
C GLY A 655 3.24 -55.61 -16.67
N ASP A 656 2.53 -54.82 -17.49
CA ASP A 656 3.18 -53.90 -18.42
C ASP A 656 3.81 -52.71 -17.69
N PHE A 657 5.01 -52.36 -18.12
CA PHE A 657 5.64 -51.10 -17.77
C PHE A 657 5.18 -50.00 -18.72
N VAL A 658 4.91 -48.83 -18.18
CA VAL A 658 4.41 -47.69 -18.93
C VAL A 658 5.28 -46.46 -18.73
N LYS A 659 5.41 -45.71 -19.82
CA LYS A 659 5.92 -44.35 -19.86
C LYS A 659 4.75 -43.42 -20.09
N LEU A 660 4.63 -42.39 -19.27
CA LEU A 660 3.52 -41.45 -19.31
C LEU A 660 4.00 -40.03 -19.02
N ARG A 661 3.19 -39.04 -19.36
CA ARG A 661 3.48 -37.63 -19.14
C ARG A 661 2.59 -37.10 -18.02
N GLN A 662 3.10 -36.15 -17.25
CA GLN A 662 2.40 -35.56 -16.11
C GLN A 662 2.26 -34.05 -16.26
N TYR A 663 1.13 -33.49 -15.83
CA TYR A 663 0.96 -32.05 -15.68
C TYR A 663 0.10 -31.72 -14.46
N LYS A 664 0.16 -30.46 -14.02
CA LYS A 664 -0.70 -29.93 -12.97
C LYS A 664 -1.65 -28.90 -13.57
N LYS A 665 -2.88 -28.87 -13.07
CA LYS A 665 -3.91 -27.91 -13.46
C LYS A 665 -4.77 -27.56 -12.24
N LYS A 666 -5.20 -26.31 -12.11
CA LYS A 666 -6.16 -25.89 -11.08
C LYS A 666 -7.58 -26.38 -11.40
N VAL A 667 -8.22 -27.01 -10.42
CA VAL A 667 -9.62 -27.43 -10.45
C VAL A 667 -10.29 -26.96 -9.17
N LYS A 668 -11.25 -26.04 -9.27
CA LYS A 668 -11.90 -25.41 -8.10
C LYS A 668 -10.88 -24.88 -7.09
N GLU A 669 -9.91 -24.10 -7.59
CA GLU A 669 -8.81 -23.49 -6.82
C GLU A 669 -7.74 -24.45 -6.26
N GLU A 670 -7.97 -25.76 -6.29
CA GLU A 670 -6.98 -26.76 -5.92
C GLU A 670 -6.09 -27.15 -7.10
N SER A 671 -4.77 -27.18 -6.91
CA SER A 671 -3.85 -27.74 -7.91
C SER A 671 -3.96 -29.27 -7.90
N LYS A 672 -4.40 -29.86 -9.02
CA LYS A 672 -4.50 -31.31 -9.21
C LYS A 672 -3.51 -31.79 -10.26
N THR A 673 -2.98 -32.99 -10.04
CA THR A 673 -2.08 -33.66 -10.97
C THR A 673 -2.89 -34.53 -11.92
N PHE A 674 -2.51 -34.51 -13.19
CA PHE A 674 -3.11 -35.29 -14.28
C PHE A 674 -2.03 -36.00 -15.07
N LEU A 675 -2.38 -37.14 -15.66
CA LEU A 675 -1.51 -37.92 -16.51
C LEU A 675 -2.04 -37.98 -17.94
N CYS A 676 -1.15 -38.18 -18.89
CA CYS A 676 -1.48 -38.28 -20.31
C CYS A 676 -0.42 -39.07 -21.09
N ASN A 677 -0.73 -39.38 -22.35
CA ASN A 677 0.15 -40.07 -23.29
C ASN A 677 0.79 -41.34 -22.71
N ILE A 678 -0.05 -42.23 -22.17
CA ILE A 678 0.39 -43.49 -21.58
C ILE A 678 0.77 -44.43 -22.71
N GLN A 679 2.01 -44.90 -22.68
CA GLN A 679 2.58 -45.78 -23.70
C GLN A 679 3.26 -46.95 -23.01
N LYS A 680 3.10 -48.16 -23.54
CA LYS A 680 3.90 -49.31 -23.11
C LYS A 680 5.37 -49.03 -23.39
N CYS A 681 6.24 -49.35 -22.44
CA CYS A 681 7.68 -49.22 -22.56
C CYS A 681 8.38 -50.52 -22.18
N ALA A 682 9.66 -50.63 -22.51
CA ALA A 682 10.47 -51.78 -22.11
C ALA A 682 10.67 -51.78 -20.60
N GLU A 683 10.69 -52.98 -20.00
CA GLU A 683 10.95 -53.15 -18.56
C GLU A 683 12.25 -52.45 -18.15
N ASP A 684 13.36 -52.69 -18.87
CA ASP A 684 14.67 -52.12 -18.55
C ASP A 684 14.66 -50.57 -18.55
N GLU A 685 13.82 -49.93 -19.38
CA GLU A 685 13.68 -48.46 -19.40
C GLU A 685 13.04 -47.94 -18.10
N ALA A 686 12.01 -48.62 -17.62
CA ALA A 686 11.22 -48.18 -16.48
C ALA A 686 11.78 -48.65 -15.13
N ILE A 687 12.28 -49.88 -15.07
CA ILE A 687 12.64 -50.57 -13.82
C ILE A 687 13.75 -49.82 -13.05
N GLU A 688 14.71 -49.23 -13.77
CA GLU A 688 15.79 -48.43 -13.19
C GLU A 688 15.28 -47.17 -12.47
N LYS A 689 14.07 -46.69 -12.80
CA LYS A 689 13.45 -45.51 -12.18
C LYS A 689 12.66 -45.87 -10.93
N PHE A 690 12.32 -47.14 -10.72
CA PHE A 690 11.66 -47.61 -9.50
C PHE A 690 12.63 -47.67 -8.32
N LYS A 691 12.09 -47.60 -7.11
CA LYS A 691 12.88 -47.74 -5.88
C LYS A 691 13.61 -49.08 -5.90
N CYS A 692 14.90 -49.04 -5.56
CA CYS A 692 15.78 -50.18 -5.53
C CYS A 692 16.42 -50.31 -4.15
N ARG A 693 16.49 -51.54 -3.61
CA ARG A 693 17.16 -51.80 -2.32
C ARG A 693 17.72 -53.23 -2.27
N ILE A 694 18.76 -53.42 -1.46
CA ILE A 694 19.29 -54.74 -1.13
C ILE A 694 18.48 -55.30 0.06
N ALA A 695 17.79 -56.41 -0.18
CA ALA A 695 17.05 -57.16 0.82
C ALA A 695 17.80 -58.44 1.20
N ALA A 696 17.57 -58.94 2.42
CA ALA A 696 18.13 -60.20 2.90
C ALA A 696 17.05 -61.29 2.93
N VAL A 697 17.38 -62.49 2.47
CA VAL A 697 16.48 -63.65 2.50
C VAL A 697 16.46 -64.24 3.91
N ASP A 698 15.33 -64.16 4.61
CA ASP A 698 15.21 -64.59 6.01
C ASP A 698 14.62 -66.00 6.18
N ASP A 699 13.88 -66.48 5.18
CA ASP A 699 13.33 -67.84 5.17
C ASP A 699 13.13 -68.38 3.74
N VAL A 700 13.34 -69.69 3.55
CA VAL A 700 13.14 -70.36 2.25
C VAL A 700 12.23 -71.56 2.44
N ASN A 701 11.09 -71.57 1.77
CA ASN A 701 10.11 -72.64 1.86
C ASN A 701 9.99 -73.40 0.53
N ASN A 702 10.77 -74.49 0.43
CA ASN A 702 10.80 -75.32 -0.78
C ASN A 702 9.48 -76.05 -1.07
N GLN A 703 8.69 -76.40 -0.04
CA GLN A 703 7.39 -77.06 -0.22
C GLN A 703 6.37 -76.11 -0.85
N ARG A 704 6.33 -74.86 -0.37
CA ARG A 704 5.45 -73.80 -0.88
C ARG A 704 6.03 -73.06 -2.08
N LYS A 705 7.24 -73.42 -2.51
CA LYS A 705 7.98 -72.84 -3.64
C LYS A 705 8.05 -71.30 -3.53
N LEU A 706 8.48 -70.80 -2.37
CA LEU A 706 8.63 -69.36 -2.11
C LEU A 706 9.77 -69.09 -1.13
N PHE A 707 10.24 -67.86 -1.08
CA PHE A 707 11.14 -67.37 -0.04
C PHE A 707 10.65 -66.03 0.51
N HIS A 708 10.96 -65.80 1.77
CA HIS A 708 10.73 -64.55 2.48
C HIS A 708 11.99 -63.70 2.43
N PHE A 709 11.79 -62.38 2.39
CA PHE A 709 12.90 -61.44 2.48
C PHE A 709 12.52 -60.23 3.34
N VAL A 710 13.55 -59.58 3.89
CA VAL A 710 13.43 -58.38 4.71
C VAL A 710 14.17 -57.22 4.03
N LEU A 711 13.54 -56.06 4.00
CA LEU A 711 14.04 -54.82 3.40
C LEU A 711 14.66 -53.86 4.41
N ASP A 712 14.17 -53.88 5.65
CA ASP A 712 14.59 -52.97 6.71
C ASP A 712 14.22 -53.51 8.09
N THR A 713 14.90 -53.04 9.12
CA THR A 713 14.68 -53.45 10.53
C THR A 713 13.34 -52.96 11.10
N LYS A 714 12.64 -52.06 10.39
CA LYS A 714 11.30 -51.52 10.72
C LYS A 714 10.12 -52.36 10.20
N GLN A 715 10.26 -53.69 10.16
CA GLN A 715 9.21 -54.65 9.76
C GLN A 715 8.73 -54.55 8.30
N ALA A 716 9.57 -54.06 7.38
CA ALA A 716 9.28 -54.15 5.95
C ALA A 716 9.80 -55.49 5.42
N SER A 717 8.91 -56.47 5.25
CA SER A 717 9.22 -57.77 4.66
C SER A 717 8.30 -58.08 3.49
N GLY A 718 8.75 -58.97 2.61
CA GLY A 718 8.02 -59.42 1.44
C GLY A 718 8.18 -60.91 1.20
N ILE A 719 7.44 -61.41 0.22
CA ILE A 719 7.43 -62.81 -0.19
C ILE A 719 7.61 -62.83 -1.70
N LEU A 720 8.49 -63.69 -2.20
CA LEU A 720 8.64 -63.98 -3.62
C LEU A 720 8.39 -65.46 -3.85
N HIS A 721 7.46 -65.76 -4.76
CA HIS A 721 7.21 -67.12 -5.20
C HIS A 721 8.13 -67.49 -6.36
N TYR A 722 8.48 -68.78 -6.47
CA TYR A 722 9.39 -69.31 -7.50
C TYR A 722 8.85 -69.21 -8.92
N ASP A 723 7.56 -68.94 -9.11
CA ASP A 723 6.94 -68.65 -10.40
C ASP A 723 7.06 -67.17 -10.81
N GLN A 724 7.47 -66.30 -9.87
CA GLN A 724 7.70 -64.86 -10.10
C GLN A 724 9.17 -64.52 -10.34
N THR A 725 10.08 -65.46 -10.10
CA THR A 725 11.53 -65.24 -10.23
C THR A 725 12.28 -66.56 -10.45
N ASP A 726 13.36 -66.50 -11.22
CA ASP A 726 14.29 -67.62 -11.41
C ASP A 726 15.26 -67.79 -10.24
N LEU A 727 15.27 -66.86 -9.27
CA LEU A 727 16.14 -66.92 -8.10
C LEU A 727 15.82 -68.11 -7.20
N ARG A 728 16.86 -68.82 -6.75
CA ARG A 728 16.78 -69.90 -5.74
C ARG A 728 17.78 -69.63 -4.62
N PRO A 729 17.57 -68.56 -3.82
CA PRO A 729 18.52 -68.15 -2.80
C PRO A 729 18.48 -69.08 -1.58
N SER A 730 19.53 -69.03 -0.79
CA SER A 730 19.61 -69.58 0.57
C SER A 730 19.30 -68.51 1.62
N VAL A 731 18.92 -68.95 2.83
CA VAL A 731 18.75 -68.02 3.96
C VAL A 731 20.07 -67.30 4.21
N GLY A 732 20.01 -65.98 4.35
CA GLY A 732 21.16 -65.09 4.51
C GLY A 732 21.68 -64.48 3.21
N ASP A 733 21.26 -64.97 2.04
CA ASP A 733 21.63 -64.37 0.77
C ASP A 733 21.03 -62.97 0.64
N CYS A 734 21.79 -62.06 0.03
CA CYS A 734 21.33 -60.73 -0.30
C CYS A 734 20.86 -60.70 -1.75
N ILE A 735 19.70 -60.09 -1.98
CA ILE A 735 19.11 -59.90 -3.30
C ILE A 735 18.83 -58.42 -3.53
N LYS A 736 19.06 -57.96 -4.75
CA LYS A 736 18.70 -56.60 -5.17
C LYS A 736 17.28 -56.64 -5.73
N ILE A 737 16.39 -55.84 -5.17
CA ILE A 737 15.00 -55.78 -5.62
C ILE A 737 14.61 -54.37 -6.08
N HIS A 738 13.88 -54.31 -7.19
CA HIS A 738 13.15 -53.14 -7.65
C HIS A 738 11.69 -53.31 -7.28
N TYR A 739 11.09 -52.32 -6.62
CA TYR A 739 9.77 -52.49 -6.00
C TYR A 739 8.97 -51.20 -5.91
N PHE A 740 7.66 -51.35 -5.66
CA PHE A 740 6.80 -50.29 -5.15
C PHE A 740 6.08 -50.75 -3.87
N VAL A 741 5.57 -49.79 -3.11
CA VAL A 741 4.85 -50.06 -1.86
C VAL A 741 3.37 -49.80 -2.06
N LYS A 742 2.53 -50.78 -1.72
CA LYS A 742 1.08 -50.61 -1.66
C LYS A 742 0.58 -50.62 -0.23
N GLU A 743 -0.49 -49.88 0.02
CA GLU A 743 -1.20 -49.92 1.29
C GLU A 743 -2.39 -50.86 1.17
N ILE A 744 -2.46 -51.85 2.06
CA ILE A 744 -3.53 -52.84 2.13
C ILE A 744 -4.18 -52.80 3.52
N SER A 745 -5.47 -53.10 3.61
CA SER A 745 -6.13 -53.21 4.90
C SER A 745 -5.53 -54.34 5.74
N ASP A 746 -5.21 -54.05 7.00
CA ASP A 746 -4.72 -55.05 7.92
C ASP A 746 -5.87 -55.99 8.33
N LYS A 747 -5.84 -57.22 7.80
CA LYS A 747 -6.84 -58.26 8.13
C LYS A 747 -6.85 -58.61 9.62
N LYS A 748 -5.75 -58.39 10.35
CA LYS A 748 -5.66 -58.66 11.79
C LYS A 748 -6.13 -57.46 12.63
N ASN A 749 -6.02 -56.23 12.10
CA ASN A 749 -6.43 -55.00 12.78
C ASN A 749 -7.35 -54.16 11.87
N PRO A 750 -8.67 -54.39 11.92
CA PRO A 750 -9.63 -53.64 11.11
C PRO A 750 -9.47 -52.12 11.31
N GLY A 751 -9.32 -51.37 10.21
CA GLY A 751 -9.13 -49.92 10.23
C GLY A 751 -7.69 -49.43 10.17
N LYS A 752 -6.69 -50.32 10.33
CA LYS A 752 -5.27 -49.99 10.09
C LYS A 752 -4.83 -50.41 8.69
N GLN A 753 -3.99 -49.60 8.06
CA GLN A 753 -3.34 -49.93 6.78
C GLN A 753 -1.98 -50.57 7.05
N LYS A 754 -1.66 -51.63 6.32
CA LYS A 754 -0.34 -52.29 6.30
C LYS A 754 0.34 -51.99 4.97
N LYS A 755 1.62 -51.65 5.01
CA LYS A 755 2.46 -51.50 3.83
C LYS A 755 2.90 -52.89 3.35
N LEU A 756 2.62 -53.20 2.09
CA LEU A 756 3.07 -54.41 1.41
C LEU A 756 3.99 -54.01 0.26
N VAL A 757 5.14 -54.66 0.18
CA VAL A 757 6.12 -54.43 -0.87
C VAL A 757 5.82 -55.39 -2.01
N GLU A 758 5.63 -54.85 -3.21
CA GLU A 758 5.42 -55.63 -4.43
C GLU A 758 6.68 -55.52 -5.29
N VAL A 759 7.31 -56.69 -5.51
CA VAL A 759 8.57 -56.79 -6.23
C VAL A 759 8.28 -56.84 -7.73
N LEU A 760 8.95 -55.96 -8.46
CA LEU A 760 8.90 -55.88 -9.90
C LEU A 760 9.99 -56.74 -10.54
N ARG A 761 11.21 -56.67 -9.98
CA ARG A 761 12.38 -57.45 -10.41
C ARG A 761 13.26 -57.76 -9.21
N ALA A 762 13.83 -58.96 -9.20
CA ALA A 762 14.78 -59.40 -8.19
C ALA A 762 16.01 -60.02 -8.86
N GLU A 763 17.19 -59.67 -8.39
CA GLU A 763 18.48 -60.11 -8.93
C GLU A 763 19.42 -60.56 -7.80
N LEU A 764 20.32 -61.48 -8.11
CA LEU A 764 21.44 -61.79 -7.21
C LEU A 764 22.36 -60.57 -7.11
N THR A 765 22.92 -60.36 -5.92
CA THR A 765 23.92 -59.31 -5.71
C THR A 765 25.00 -59.79 -4.76
N ASP A 766 26.25 -59.41 -5.04
CA ASP A 766 27.35 -59.58 -4.10
C ASP A 766 27.34 -58.52 -2.99
N GLY A 767 26.47 -57.51 -3.12
CA GLY A 767 26.31 -56.46 -2.13
C GLY A 767 25.69 -56.99 -0.83
N SER A 768 26.37 -56.78 0.30
CA SER A 768 25.86 -57.15 1.61
C SER A 768 25.11 -56.00 2.29
N ASN A 769 24.03 -56.31 3.02
CA ASN A 769 23.37 -55.35 3.91
C ASN A 769 23.68 -55.71 5.38
N SER A 770 24.67 -55.03 5.98
CA SER A 770 25.14 -55.32 7.36
C SER A 770 24.09 -55.06 8.44
N ASP A 771 23.05 -54.29 8.12
CA ASP A 771 21.94 -54.02 9.04
C ASP A 771 20.95 -55.19 9.09
N LEU A 772 20.96 -56.07 8.08
CA LEU A 772 20.05 -57.20 7.94
C LEU A 772 20.76 -58.56 8.03
N VAL A 773 22.06 -58.64 7.75
CA VAL A 773 22.89 -59.85 7.87
C VAL A 773 24.13 -59.51 8.68
N LYS A 774 24.40 -60.28 9.73
CA LYS A 774 25.55 -60.08 10.62
C LYS A 774 26.40 -61.32 10.70
N ARG A 775 27.72 -61.11 10.81
CA ARG A 775 28.69 -62.12 11.26
C ARG A 775 29.19 -61.71 12.64
N PHE A 776 29.23 -62.65 13.56
CA PHE A 776 29.69 -62.41 14.92
C PHE A 776 30.19 -63.71 15.54
N SER A 777 30.90 -63.60 16.67
CA SER A 777 31.47 -64.73 17.39
C SER A 777 31.01 -64.67 18.84
N GLY A 778 30.71 -65.82 19.44
CA GLY A 778 30.23 -65.86 20.81
C GLY A 778 30.08 -67.26 21.36
N ASN A 779 29.81 -67.34 22.66
CA ASN A 779 29.46 -68.59 23.31
C ASN A 779 28.02 -68.97 22.98
N LEU A 780 27.84 -70.14 22.37
CA LEU A 780 26.54 -70.76 22.14
C LEU A 780 26.11 -71.52 23.39
N GLU A 781 24.97 -71.12 23.95
CA GLU A 781 24.34 -71.74 25.12
C GLU A 781 23.11 -72.54 24.73
N LEU A 782 23.18 -73.86 24.90
CA LEU A 782 22.06 -74.77 24.67
C LEU A 782 20.96 -74.58 25.72
N LYS A 783 19.71 -74.71 25.30
CA LYS A 783 18.52 -74.64 26.15
C LYS A 783 17.64 -75.87 25.88
N TYR A 784 17.02 -76.35 26.94
CA TYR A 784 16.19 -77.55 26.96
C TYR A 784 14.83 -77.15 27.53
N LYS A 785 13.74 -77.49 26.86
CA LYS A 785 12.37 -77.15 27.29
C LYS A 785 11.96 -77.95 28.52
N ASP A 786 12.49 -79.17 28.67
CA ASP A 786 12.19 -80.07 29.78
C ASP A 786 13.47 -80.41 30.60
N ARG A 787 13.36 -80.33 31.94
CA ARG A 787 14.49 -80.34 32.90
C ARG A 787 15.05 -81.74 33.20
N TYR A 788 15.32 -82.55 32.18
CA TYR A 788 16.04 -83.82 32.37
C TYR A 788 17.37 -83.77 31.61
N ASP A 789 18.47 -83.77 32.37
CA ASP A 789 19.84 -83.89 31.86
C ASP A 789 19.96 -85.20 31.06
N GLY A 790 19.93 -85.11 29.73
CA GLY A 790 20.09 -86.25 28.83
C GLY A 790 19.42 -86.15 27.45
N GLU A 791 18.49 -85.21 27.26
CA GLU A 791 17.82 -85.04 25.96
C GLU A 791 18.53 -84.04 25.02
N GLU A 792 18.24 -84.13 23.72
CA GLU A 792 18.77 -83.24 22.70
C GLU A 792 18.36 -81.77 22.97
N PRO A 793 19.24 -80.80 22.70
CA PRO A 793 18.92 -79.39 22.90
C PRO A 793 17.78 -78.93 21.99
N ASP A 794 16.80 -78.21 22.54
CA ASP A 794 15.63 -77.70 21.81
C ASP A 794 15.91 -76.42 21.01
N PHE A 795 16.85 -75.61 21.48
CA PHE A 795 17.33 -74.39 20.83
C PHE A 795 18.58 -73.90 21.56
N ALA A 796 19.24 -72.89 21.03
CA ALA A 796 20.33 -72.23 21.72
C ALA A 796 20.26 -70.71 21.55
N PHE A 797 21.08 -70.02 22.32
CA PHE A 797 21.34 -68.58 22.15
C PHE A 797 22.82 -68.32 22.04
N ILE A 798 23.19 -67.34 21.20
CA ILE A 798 24.54 -66.75 21.18
C ILE A 798 24.35 -65.29 21.58
N GLY A 799 24.52 -64.95 22.86
CA GLY A 799 24.05 -63.66 23.39
C GLY A 799 22.54 -63.52 23.22
N ASP A 800 22.08 -62.49 22.51
CA ASP A 800 20.65 -62.24 22.22
C ASP A 800 20.15 -62.93 20.93
N TYR A 801 21.02 -63.68 20.22
CA TYR A 801 20.71 -64.27 18.93
C TYR A 801 20.15 -65.68 19.05
N TYR A 802 18.93 -65.91 18.56
CA TYR A 802 18.26 -67.21 18.62
C TYR A 802 18.82 -68.20 17.59
N VAL A 803 19.09 -69.42 18.04
CA VAL A 803 19.52 -70.57 17.23
C VAL A 803 18.45 -71.66 17.32
N HIS A 804 17.82 -71.99 16.19
CA HIS A 804 16.78 -73.01 16.12
C HIS A 804 17.36 -74.44 16.22
N LYS A 805 16.58 -75.41 16.75
CA LYS A 805 16.98 -76.83 16.88
C LYS A 805 17.62 -77.40 15.62
N THR A 806 17.01 -77.14 14.47
CA THR A 806 17.47 -77.65 13.17
C THR A 806 18.87 -77.16 12.80
N ILE A 807 19.30 -76.00 13.28
CA ILE A 807 20.67 -75.50 13.07
C ILE A 807 21.64 -76.26 13.98
N LEU A 808 21.25 -76.53 15.24
CA LEU A 808 22.05 -77.33 16.17
C LEU A 808 22.25 -78.76 15.65
N GLU A 809 21.18 -79.40 15.19
CA GLU A 809 21.21 -80.73 14.56
C GLU A 809 22.10 -80.72 13.31
N LYS A 810 21.94 -79.71 12.43
CA LYS A 810 22.73 -79.57 11.19
C LYS A 810 24.23 -79.53 11.45
N TYR A 811 24.67 -78.85 12.50
CA TYR A 811 26.09 -78.72 12.86
C TYR A 811 26.53 -79.67 13.99
N ASN A 812 25.67 -80.62 14.38
CA ASN A 812 25.90 -81.59 15.45
C ASN A 812 26.39 -80.95 16.77
N ILE A 813 25.74 -79.86 17.18
CA ILE A 813 26.06 -79.11 18.39
C ILE A 813 25.35 -79.75 19.59
N THR A 814 26.09 -80.55 20.36
CA THR A 814 25.57 -81.29 21.52
C THR A 814 26.08 -80.74 22.87
N SER A 815 26.98 -79.77 22.86
CA SER A 815 27.47 -79.07 24.06
C SER A 815 27.66 -77.58 23.80
N ASN A 816 27.64 -76.77 24.87
CA ASN A 816 28.02 -75.37 24.79
C ASN A 816 29.43 -75.23 24.17
N CYS A 817 29.59 -74.28 23.26
CA CYS A 817 30.86 -74.06 22.56
C CYS A 817 30.97 -72.62 22.08
N TYR A 818 32.20 -72.16 21.85
CA TYR A 818 32.45 -70.90 21.16
C TYR A 818 32.34 -71.13 19.66
N VAL A 819 31.59 -70.29 18.96
CA VAL A 819 31.35 -70.43 17.53
C VAL A 819 31.39 -69.07 16.82
N ASN A 820 31.73 -69.10 15.54
CA ASN A 820 31.43 -68.00 14.61
C ASN A 820 30.05 -68.26 14.02
N ALA A 821 29.18 -67.26 13.99
CA ALA A 821 27.81 -67.41 13.53
C ALA A 821 27.43 -66.30 12.54
N LYS A 822 26.50 -66.64 11.64
CA LYS A 822 25.82 -65.67 10.79
C LYS A 822 24.34 -65.63 11.13
N ALA A 823 23.82 -64.43 11.33
CA ALA A 823 22.41 -64.19 11.59
C ALA A 823 21.81 -63.26 10.54
N VAL A 824 20.53 -63.49 10.26
CA VAL A 824 19.69 -62.65 9.41
C VAL A 824 18.56 -62.08 10.26
N TYR A 825 18.20 -60.82 10.01
CA TYR A 825 17.06 -60.17 10.63
C TYR A 825 15.77 -60.68 9.98
N THR A 826 14.79 -61.04 10.79
CA THR A 826 13.54 -61.66 10.35
C THR A 826 12.39 -60.64 10.35
N GLY A 827 11.38 -60.88 9.51
CA GLY A 827 10.25 -59.95 9.34
C GLY A 827 9.38 -59.71 10.58
N ASP A 828 9.53 -60.52 11.63
CA ASP A 828 8.89 -60.39 12.94
C ASP A 828 9.68 -59.51 13.94
N GLY A 829 10.85 -58.99 13.54
CA GLY A 829 11.66 -58.07 14.33
C GLY A 829 12.75 -58.75 15.17
N ASN A 830 13.05 -60.01 14.90
CA ASN A 830 14.06 -60.77 15.64
C ASN A 830 15.30 -61.04 14.76
N TRP A 831 16.38 -61.54 15.38
CA TRP A 831 17.53 -62.07 14.65
C TRP A 831 17.54 -63.59 14.74
N LYS A 832 17.70 -64.26 13.59
CA LYS A 832 17.77 -65.72 13.48
C LYS A 832 19.14 -66.14 12.96
N VAL A 833 19.82 -67.00 13.71
CA VAL A 833 21.07 -67.63 13.25
C VAL A 833 20.75 -68.68 12.20
N TYR A 834 21.45 -68.63 11.06
CA TYR A 834 21.25 -69.56 9.94
C TYR A 834 22.52 -70.36 9.58
N GLU A 835 23.69 -69.94 10.06
CA GLU A 835 24.96 -70.60 9.80
C GLU A 835 25.88 -70.50 11.02
N ILE A 836 26.59 -71.60 11.32
CA ILE A 836 27.52 -71.71 12.43
C ILE A 836 28.80 -72.37 11.90
N GLU A 837 29.95 -71.80 12.23
CA GLU A 837 31.29 -72.33 11.99
C GLU A 837 31.96 -72.51 13.36
N LYS A 838 32.35 -73.75 13.67
CA LYS A 838 32.92 -74.14 14.96
C LYS A 838 34.43 -73.97 15.01
#